data_AF-A0A0W8DKH6-F1
#
_entry.id   AF-A0A0W8DKH6-F1
#
_cell.length_a   1.000
_cell.length_b   1.000
_cell.length_c   1.000
_cell.angle_alpha   90.00
_cell.angle_beta   90.00
_cell.angle_gamma   90.00
#
_symmetry.space_group_name_H-M   'P 1'
#
loop_
_entity.id
_entity.type
_entity.pdbx_description
1 polymer ?
#
loop_
_entity_poly.entity_id
_entity_poly.type
_entity_poly.pdbx_seq_one_letter_code
_entity_poly.pdbx_strand_id
1 'polypeptide(L)'
;MVLIHEFRVPLHMSVEEFQVAQLYMVVNASEQLTGDGEGVEILVNEPYDNTDGHMGVSSISGWTIPRNKGQYTRKHYYCKSKIPGFVSAFCPEDSMVLIEEAWNAYPHCVTVIVNGYLAKHKFYISIESVHKADRGDSENAIGMSSSELKQRKVEVLHPRGCYSIQRLRRFKTYMDESNCGRLLSVCLLTPMPCVALATLVESVPLDSPEAGPYKNYIFWIRAWIVTAFVDYSMVIQMSQSLARLKMEHSYIVMIALAGSMISFGVVFAVAVWISFPVPFSMLVASPPSVVVILVSIGFIWRERWRSDAALRQDLVRHTMVFMCQVALTFIYPLYIFGFSSISGVRQLFYVLLLPVIKSASRNWISYTLAGQDDIKPEVVIFNVEVFNALYVSSAVQHSSSLGTTVALMLIDVIHFWFSMRGTTAVLKKVKELMAKIPPHHPIAKENFVEVALRILAIQDRAQSHERLRSRLNKTNKSLILEPIQTYKNSSEDISLRAPTRAEILSVIRVGSRDVGAFKRLMRKASKVFPATPVQQTKMVHMSSGPRMDFKQPVAPCLGLEAIFSCNEREAFLNTTTHVLYITEYLVLVEYTEAVLPMVYGTDYVPLIKTRLLMKHACSAVLDDRFPLAELYLQSIARKPVEERITHECQLCGGL
;
A
#
# COMPACT_ATOMS: atom_id res chain seq x y z
N MET A 1 14.53 -14.48 -23.56
CA MET A 1 14.91 -14.03 -22.20
C MET A 1 13.85 -14.56 -21.26
N VAL A 2 14.23 -15.38 -20.28
CA VAL A 2 13.30 -15.97 -19.29
C VAL A 2 13.33 -15.10 -18.04
N LEU A 3 12.16 -14.84 -17.45
CA LEU A 3 12.04 -14.05 -16.23
C LEU A 3 12.06 -15.00 -15.02
N ILE A 4 13.04 -14.85 -14.12
CA ILE A 4 13.18 -15.71 -12.93
C ILE A 4 12.87 -14.88 -11.67
N HIS A 5 11.84 -15.29 -10.93
CA HIS A 5 11.43 -14.67 -9.69
C HIS A 5 11.32 -15.72 -8.58
N GLU A 6 11.87 -15.41 -7.41
CA GLU A 6 11.77 -16.22 -6.20
C GLU A 6 10.86 -15.50 -5.20
N PHE A 7 9.73 -16.11 -4.88
CA PHE A 7 8.83 -15.64 -3.83
C PHE A 7 9.10 -16.38 -2.54
N ARG A 8 9.45 -15.65 -1.48
CA ARG A 8 9.62 -16.19 -0.13
C ARG A 8 8.38 -15.88 0.67
N VAL A 9 7.70 -16.91 1.18
CA VAL A 9 6.43 -16.76 1.90
C VAL A 9 6.59 -17.31 3.32
N PRO A 10 7.03 -16.50 4.30
CA PRO A 10 7.07 -16.92 5.69
C PRO A 10 5.64 -17.12 6.22
N LEU A 11 5.36 -18.28 6.79
CA LEU A 11 4.04 -18.62 7.33
C LEU A 11 4.15 -19.01 8.81
N HIS A 12 3.11 -18.70 9.58
CA HIS A 12 2.98 -19.07 11.00
C HIS A 12 2.41 -20.49 11.15
N MET A 13 3.02 -21.46 10.48
CA MET A 13 2.66 -22.88 10.58
C MET A 13 3.88 -23.75 10.33
N SER A 14 3.85 -24.99 10.81
CA SER A 14 4.91 -25.95 10.55
C SER A 14 4.90 -26.42 9.09
N VAL A 15 6.01 -27.01 8.66
CA VAL A 15 6.14 -27.60 7.32
C VAL A 15 5.12 -28.75 7.16
N GLU A 16 4.94 -29.56 8.20
CA GLU A 16 3.98 -30.66 8.23
C GLU A 16 2.53 -30.16 8.16
N GLU A 17 2.19 -29.10 8.90
CA GLU A 17 0.86 -28.46 8.82
C GLU A 17 0.60 -27.88 7.43
N PHE A 18 1.61 -27.26 6.82
CA PHE A 18 1.48 -26.69 5.48
C PHE A 18 1.23 -27.76 4.41
N GLN A 19 1.79 -28.96 4.55
CA GLN A 19 1.52 -30.06 3.62
C GLN A 19 0.02 -30.38 3.52
N VAL A 20 -0.66 -30.47 4.67
CA VAL A 20 -2.11 -30.72 4.73
C VAL A 20 -2.88 -29.50 4.22
N ALA A 21 -2.49 -28.30 4.64
CA ALA A 21 -3.14 -27.05 4.23
C ALA A 21 -3.05 -26.83 2.71
N GLN A 22 -1.90 -27.11 2.09
CA GLN A 22 -1.68 -26.96 0.65
C GLN A 22 -2.65 -27.81 -0.15
N LEU A 23 -2.82 -29.08 0.22
CA LEU A 23 -3.74 -29.98 -0.48
C LEU A 23 -5.19 -29.49 -0.35
N TYR A 24 -5.61 -29.09 0.85
CA TYR A 24 -6.93 -28.51 1.06
C TYR A 24 -7.13 -27.24 0.22
N MET A 25 -6.16 -26.32 0.22
CA MET A 25 -6.22 -25.08 -0.56
C MET A 25 -6.33 -25.35 -2.05
N VAL A 26 -5.59 -26.32 -2.59
CA VAL A 26 -5.66 -26.70 -4.00
C VAL A 26 -7.03 -27.24 -4.37
N VAL A 27 -7.62 -28.11 -3.54
CA VAL A 27 -8.97 -28.66 -3.79
C VAL A 27 -10.01 -27.54 -3.74
N ASN A 28 -10.03 -26.76 -2.65
CA ASN A 28 -10.99 -25.67 -2.47
C ASN A 28 -10.85 -24.59 -3.57
N ALA A 29 -9.63 -24.23 -3.98
CA ALA A 29 -9.43 -23.29 -5.09
C ALA A 29 -9.89 -23.87 -6.43
N SER A 30 -9.68 -25.16 -6.67
CA SER A 30 -10.15 -25.83 -7.89
C SER A 30 -11.68 -25.85 -7.95
N GLU A 31 -12.36 -26.15 -6.83
CA GLU A 31 -13.83 -26.12 -6.75
C GLU A 31 -14.39 -24.72 -6.99
N GLN A 32 -13.81 -23.68 -6.38
CA GLN A 32 -14.27 -22.30 -6.55
C GLN A 32 -14.08 -21.75 -7.97
N LEU A 33 -13.10 -22.27 -8.71
CA LEU A 33 -12.77 -21.84 -10.06
C LEU A 33 -13.46 -22.67 -11.15
N THR A 34 -14.14 -23.74 -10.79
CA THR A 34 -14.77 -24.68 -11.74
C THR A 34 -16.28 -24.46 -11.78
N GLY A 35 -16.80 -24.19 -12.99
CA GLY A 35 -18.23 -23.93 -13.24
C GLY A 35 -18.50 -23.64 -14.72
N ASP A 36 -19.69 -23.99 -15.20
CA ASP A 36 -20.19 -23.69 -16.56
C ASP A 36 -19.29 -24.13 -17.73
N GLY A 37 -18.61 -25.28 -17.59
CA GLY A 37 -17.72 -25.82 -18.63
C GLY A 37 -16.33 -25.18 -18.66
N GLU A 38 -16.00 -24.34 -17.67
CA GLU A 38 -14.70 -23.73 -17.47
C GLU A 38 -14.11 -24.07 -16.10
N GLY A 39 -12.79 -23.88 -15.94
CA GLY A 39 -12.08 -24.14 -14.67
C GLY A 39 -11.02 -25.24 -14.76
N VAL A 40 -10.89 -26.03 -13.71
CA VAL A 40 -9.79 -27.00 -13.52
C VAL A 40 -10.30 -28.42 -13.73
N GLU A 41 -9.80 -29.11 -14.74
CA GLU A 41 -10.03 -30.54 -14.94
C GLU A 41 -8.79 -31.34 -14.51
N ILE A 42 -8.96 -32.30 -13.60
CA ILE A 42 -7.88 -33.19 -13.17
C ILE A 42 -7.94 -34.45 -14.03
N LEU A 43 -6.95 -34.63 -14.90
CA LEU A 43 -6.89 -35.75 -15.85
C LEU A 43 -6.12 -36.95 -15.30
N VAL A 44 -5.04 -36.69 -14.57
CA VAL A 44 -4.19 -37.73 -13.97
C VAL A 44 -3.87 -37.32 -12.55
N ASN A 45 -3.93 -38.29 -11.63
CA ASN A 45 -3.49 -38.14 -10.26
C ASN A 45 -2.99 -39.50 -9.77
N GLU A 46 -1.70 -39.76 -9.92
CA GLU A 46 -1.09 -41.06 -9.63
C GLU A 46 0.28 -40.90 -8.96
N PRO A 47 0.72 -41.88 -8.14
CA PRO A 47 2.07 -41.86 -7.59
C PRO A 47 3.11 -42.06 -8.70
N TYR A 48 4.28 -41.43 -8.56
CA TYR A 48 5.45 -41.65 -9.42
C TYR A 48 6.72 -41.90 -8.59
N ASP A 49 7.66 -42.64 -9.18
CA ASP A 49 9.01 -42.83 -8.64
C ASP A 49 10.02 -42.67 -9.78
N ASN A 50 10.90 -41.69 -9.67
CA ASN A 50 11.98 -41.41 -10.62
C ASN A 50 13.33 -41.29 -9.89
N THR A 51 13.51 -42.02 -8.78
CA THR A 51 14.72 -41.95 -7.95
C THR A 51 16.00 -42.39 -8.69
N ASP A 52 15.88 -43.29 -9.66
CA ASP A 52 16.94 -43.76 -10.56
C ASP A 52 17.09 -42.91 -11.84
N GLY A 53 16.19 -41.95 -12.08
CA GLY A 53 16.20 -41.05 -13.23
C GLY A 53 15.72 -41.66 -14.55
N HIS A 54 15.00 -42.79 -14.54
CA HIS A 54 14.56 -43.48 -15.76
C HIS A 54 13.51 -42.70 -16.58
N MET A 55 12.73 -41.81 -15.97
CA MET A 55 11.61 -41.12 -16.63
C MET A 55 12.04 -40.00 -17.60
N GLY A 56 13.30 -39.55 -17.54
CA GLY A 56 13.86 -38.60 -18.51
C GLY A 56 13.14 -37.25 -18.57
N VAL A 57 12.62 -36.89 -19.75
CA VAL A 57 11.96 -35.60 -20.03
C VAL A 57 10.50 -35.86 -20.39
N SER A 58 9.58 -35.08 -19.83
CA SER A 58 8.16 -35.19 -20.16
C SER A 58 7.91 -34.87 -21.64
N SER A 59 7.18 -35.74 -22.34
CA SER A 59 6.73 -35.49 -23.72
C SER A 59 5.72 -34.34 -23.81
N ILE A 60 5.03 -34.02 -22.71
CA ILE A 60 3.98 -33.01 -22.64
C ILE A 60 4.59 -31.62 -22.39
N SER A 61 5.27 -31.40 -21.28
CA SER A 61 5.89 -30.09 -20.98
C SER A 61 7.25 -29.88 -21.64
N GLY A 62 7.97 -30.95 -22.02
CA GLY A 62 9.39 -30.86 -22.38
C GLY A 62 10.30 -30.61 -21.18
N TRP A 63 9.79 -30.78 -19.95
CA TRP A 63 10.52 -30.55 -18.71
C TRP A 63 11.22 -31.82 -18.23
N THR A 64 12.43 -31.69 -17.68
CA THR A 64 13.16 -32.80 -17.06
C THR A 64 12.44 -33.23 -15.79
N ILE A 65 12.01 -34.49 -15.74
CA ILE A 65 11.25 -35.01 -14.60
C ILE A 65 12.19 -35.07 -13.38
N PRO A 66 11.79 -34.51 -12.22
CA PRO A 66 12.63 -34.48 -11.03
C PRO A 66 13.03 -35.90 -10.58
N ARG A 67 14.27 -36.06 -10.09
CA ARG A 67 14.80 -37.35 -9.63
C ARG A 67 14.41 -37.64 -8.18
N ASN A 68 13.12 -37.86 -7.96
CA ASN A 68 12.51 -38.08 -6.65
C ASN A 68 11.26 -38.96 -6.82
N LYS A 69 10.53 -39.18 -5.72
CA LYS A 69 9.27 -39.92 -5.69
C LYS A 69 8.19 -39.08 -5.02
N GLY A 70 6.95 -39.23 -5.46
CA GLY A 70 5.85 -38.43 -4.95
C GLY A 70 4.55 -38.66 -5.71
N GLN A 71 3.72 -37.64 -5.79
CA GLN A 71 2.47 -37.66 -6.55
C GLN A 71 2.61 -36.84 -7.85
N TYR A 72 2.24 -37.44 -8.96
CA TYR A 72 2.14 -36.80 -10.26
C TYR A 72 0.69 -36.42 -10.51
N THR A 73 0.46 -35.17 -10.93
CA THR A 73 -0.85 -34.73 -11.36
C THR A 73 -0.76 -34.03 -12.71
N ARG A 74 -1.76 -34.28 -13.56
CA ARG A 74 -1.95 -33.57 -14.83
C ARG A 74 -3.31 -32.91 -14.83
N LYS A 75 -3.34 -31.60 -15.09
CA LYS A 75 -4.56 -30.81 -15.08
C LYS A 75 -4.69 -29.96 -16.33
N HIS A 76 -5.91 -29.74 -16.79
CA HIS A 76 -6.24 -28.77 -17.80
C HIS A 76 -6.96 -27.58 -17.16
N TYR A 77 -6.49 -26.38 -17.46
CA TYR A 77 -7.17 -25.13 -17.11
C TYR A 77 -7.86 -24.56 -18.34
N TYR A 78 -9.18 -24.46 -18.29
CA TYR A 78 -10.01 -23.86 -19.33
C TYR A 78 -10.24 -22.39 -18.98
N CYS A 79 -9.60 -21.47 -19.71
CA CYS A 79 -9.51 -20.06 -19.33
C CYS A 79 -10.30 -19.09 -20.22
N LYS A 80 -11.23 -19.57 -21.06
CA LYS A 80 -11.88 -18.77 -22.11
C LYS A 80 -12.63 -17.54 -21.56
N SER A 81 -13.48 -17.65 -20.53
CA SER A 81 -14.18 -16.49 -19.95
C SER A 81 -13.28 -15.60 -19.06
N LYS A 82 -12.12 -16.11 -18.63
CA LYS A 82 -11.17 -15.38 -17.78
C LYS A 82 -10.25 -14.47 -18.59
N ILE A 83 -10.23 -14.61 -19.92
CA ILE A 83 -9.44 -13.80 -20.83
C ILE A 83 -10.33 -12.65 -21.37
N PRO A 84 -9.83 -11.40 -21.43
CA PRO A 84 -10.60 -10.28 -21.96
C PRO A 84 -11.17 -10.58 -23.35
N GLY A 85 -12.46 -10.26 -23.58
CA GLY A 85 -13.19 -10.66 -24.79
C GLY A 85 -12.57 -10.22 -26.11
N PHE A 86 -11.84 -9.10 -26.12
CA PHE A 86 -11.11 -8.66 -27.31
C PHE A 86 -9.91 -9.54 -27.64
N VAL A 87 -9.34 -10.26 -26.67
CA VAL A 87 -8.22 -11.21 -26.89
C VAL A 87 -8.78 -12.57 -27.34
N SER A 88 -9.86 -13.04 -26.72
CA SER A 88 -10.47 -14.31 -27.09
C SER A 88 -11.06 -14.34 -28.50
N ALA A 89 -11.43 -13.18 -29.06
CA ALA A 89 -11.91 -13.06 -30.43
C ALA A 89 -10.86 -13.37 -31.52
N PHE A 90 -9.55 -13.24 -31.21
CA PHE A 90 -8.47 -13.44 -32.19
C PHE A 90 -7.66 -14.73 -31.94
N CYS A 91 -8.01 -15.50 -30.92
CA CYS A 91 -7.22 -16.63 -30.46
C CYS A 91 -8.02 -17.94 -30.63
N PRO A 92 -7.45 -19.00 -31.24
CA PRO A 92 -8.10 -20.30 -31.37
C PRO A 92 -8.50 -20.88 -30.01
N GLU A 93 -9.57 -21.67 -29.94
CA GLU A 93 -10.05 -22.24 -28.67
C GLU A 93 -8.97 -23.09 -27.96
N ASP A 94 -8.19 -23.85 -28.71
CA ASP A 94 -7.06 -24.65 -28.19
C ASP A 94 -5.96 -23.80 -27.53
N SER A 95 -5.85 -22.52 -27.89
CA SER A 95 -4.91 -21.60 -27.26
C SER A 95 -5.36 -21.12 -25.88
N MET A 96 -6.61 -21.38 -25.51
CA MET A 96 -7.22 -20.98 -24.23
C MET A 96 -7.21 -22.11 -23.19
N VAL A 97 -6.52 -23.21 -23.48
CA VAL A 97 -6.31 -24.34 -22.56
C VAL A 97 -4.85 -24.35 -22.10
N LEU A 98 -4.63 -24.28 -20.79
CA LEU A 98 -3.32 -24.48 -20.19
C LEU A 98 -3.20 -25.90 -19.63
N ILE A 99 -2.09 -26.56 -19.92
CA ILE A 99 -1.80 -27.91 -19.47
C ILE A 99 -0.77 -27.81 -18.35
N GLU A 100 -1.16 -28.23 -17.15
CA GLU A 100 -0.28 -28.32 -15.98
C GLU A 100 0.16 -29.76 -15.76
N GLU A 101 1.47 -29.94 -15.59
CA GLU A 101 2.07 -31.11 -14.99
C GLU A 101 2.69 -30.72 -13.65
N ALA A 102 2.37 -31.45 -12.59
CA ALA A 102 2.96 -31.23 -11.28
C ALA A 102 3.51 -32.53 -10.68
N TRP A 103 4.76 -32.47 -10.22
CA TRP A 103 5.48 -33.51 -9.50
C TRP A 103 5.64 -33.05 -8.05
N ASN A 104 4.72 -33.49 -7.20
CA ASN A 104 4.70 -33.15 -5.78
C ASN A 104 5.45 -34.21 -4.96
N ALA A 105 6.69 -33.90 -4.59
CA ALA A 105 7.53 -34.70 -3.70
C ALA A 105 7.83 -33.91 -2.43
N TYR A 106 6.76 -33.50 -1.73
CA TYR A 106 6.83 -32.64 -0.54
C TYR A 106 7.99 -33.06 0.40
N PRO A 107 8.89 -32.13 0.80
CA PRO A 107 8.76 -30.67 0.74
C PRO A 107 9.20 -30.00 -0.58
N HIS A 108 9.57 -30.77 -1.61
CA HIS A 108 9.93 -30.23 -2.93
C HIS A 108 8.83 -30.47 -3.95
N CYS A 109 8.37 -29.43 -4.62
CA CYS A 109 7.30 -29.52 -5.62
C CYS A 109 7.73 -28.81 -6.91
N VAL A 110 7.51 -29.46 -8.04
CA VAL A 110 7.74 -28.86 -9.36
C VAL A 110 6.43 -28.87 -10.13
N THR A 111 6.02 -27.72 -10.62
CA THR A 111 4.82 -27.54 -11.44
C THR A 111 5.21 -26.83 -12.72
N VAL A 112 4.78 -27.35 -13.86
CA VAL A 112 5.08 -26.80 -15.19
C VAL A 112 3.78 -26.65 -15.96
N ILE A 113 3.51 -25.44 -16.40
CA ILE A 113 2.33 -25.08 -17.16
C ILE A 113 2.77 -24.71 -18.58
N VAL A 114 2.19 -25.40 -19.55
CA VAL A 114 2.40 -25.17 -20.99
C VAL A 114 1.08 -24.93 -21.68
N ASN A 115 1.13 -24.57 -22.96
CA ASN A 115 -0.05 -24.38 -23.80
C ASN A 115 0.07 -25.29 -25.03
N GLY A 116 -1.02 -25.94 -25.42
CA GLY A 116 -1.02 -26.87 -26.57
C GLY A 116 -0.78 -26.19 -27.91
N TYR A 117 -1.12 -24.91 -28.03
CA TYR A 117 -1.03 -24.12 -29.27
C TYR A 117 0.29 -23.34 -29.39
N LEU A 118 0.76 -22.73 -28.30
CA LEU A 118 2.01 -21.99 -28.28
C LEU A 118 3.21 -22.94 -28.23
N ALA A 119 4.24 -22.66 -29.03
CA ALA A 119 5.46 -23.46 -28.99
C ALA A 119 6.08 -23.43 -27.58
N LYS A 120 6.37 -24.60 -27.01
CA LYS A 120 6.84 -24.78 -25.62
C LYS A 120 8.07 -23.93 -25.27
N HIS A 121 8.99 -23.74 -26.23
CA HIS A 121 10.18 -22.89 -26.05
C HIS A 121 9.87 -21.38 -26.03
N LYS A 122 8.66 -20.96 -26.42
CA LYS A 122 8.19 -19.57 -26.41
C LYS A 122 7.34 -19.24 -25.19
N PHE A 123 6.56 -20.21 -24.68
CA PHE A 123 5.69 -20.02 -23.53
C PHE A 123 5.70 -21.25 -22.62
N TYR A 124 6.15 -21.05 -21.40
CA TYR A 124 5.98 -21.98 -20.28
C TYR A 124 6.02 -21.19 -18.97
N ILE A 125 5.40 -21.73 -17.95
CA ILE A 125 5.52 -21.25 -16.56
C ILE A 125 6.01 -22.43 -15.74
N SER A 126 7.19 -22.29 -15.13
CA SER A 126 7.72 -23.29 -14.21
C SER A 126 7.72 -22.72 -12.79
N ILE A 127 7.10 -23.44 -11.87
CA ILE A 127 7.06 -23.12 -10.46
C ILE A 127 7.76 -24.26 -9.72
N GLU A 128 8.90 -23.94 -9.11
CA GLU A 128 9.62 -24.87 -8.26
C GLU A 128 9.60 -24.34 -6.83
N SER A 129 9.13 -25.16 -5.91
CA SER A 129 8.89 -24.79 -4.50
C SER A 129 9.61 -25.75 -3.56
N VAL A 130 10.28 -25.18 -2.57
CA VAL A 130 10.91 -25.92 -1.46
C VAL A 130 10.36 -25.37 -0.15
N HIS A 131 9.80 -26.24 0.67
CA HIS A 131 9.27 -25.88 1.98
C HIS A 131 10.31 -26.16 3.06
N LYS A 132 10.71 -25.13 3.81
CA LYS A 132 11.72 -25.22 4.87
C LYS A 132 11.17 -24.71 6.18
N ALA A 133 11.61 -25.33 7.27
CA ALA A 133 11.38 -24.85 8.63
C ALA A 133 12.32 -23.68 8.96
N ASP A 134 12.27 -22.62 8.14
CA ASP A 134 13.01 -21.37 8.31
C ASP A 134 12.11 -20.16 8.03
N ARG A 135 12.68 -18.96 8.06
CA ARG A 135 11.95 -17.69 7.86
C ARG A 135 12.10 -17.13 6.44
N GLY A 136 12.49 -17.96 5.47
CA GLY A 136 12.91 -17.52 4.14
C GLY A 136 14.35 -16.98 4.10
N ASP A 137 15.20 -17.39 5.05
CA ASP A 137 16.59 -16.94 5.12
C ASP A 137 17.55 -17.80 4.30
N SER A 138 17.12 -19.00 3.89
CA SER A 138 17.91 -19.90 3.05
C SER A 138 18.22 -19.29 1.70
N GLU A 139 19.49 -18.92 1.46
CA GLU A 139 19.95 -18.55 0.13
C GLU A 139 20.06 -19.77 -0.79
N ASN A 140 19.68 -19.55 -2.05
CA ASN A 140 19.68 -20.55 -3.10
C ASN A 140 19.04 -21.90 -2.68
N ALA A 141 17.86 -21.86 -2.07
CA ALA A 141 17.21 -23.05 -1.49
C ALA A 141 16.95 -24.19 -2.49
N ILE A 142 16.83 -23.86 -3.79
CA ILE A 142 16.55 -24.77 -4.90
C ILE A 142 17.83 -25.25 -5.61
N GLY A 143 18.99 -24.65 -5.32
CA GLY A 143 20.26 -25.05 -5.95
C GLY A 143 20.42 -24.56 -7.40
N MET A 144 19.90 -23.37 -7.72
CA MET A 144 20.05 -22.72 -9.03
C MET A 144 21.52 -22.51 -9.42
N SER A 145 21.78 -22.47 -10.72
CA SER A 145 23.10 -22.16 -11.28
C SER A 145 23.50 -20.70 -11.03
N SER A 146 24.80 -20.40 -11.12
CA SER A 146 25.32 -19.04 -10.93
C SER A 146 24.79 -18.03 -11.96
N SER A 147 24.41 -18.49 -13.16
CA SER A 147 23.79 -17.65 -14.20
C SER A 147 22.34 -17.30 -13.86
N GLU A 148 21.56 -18.27 -13.37
CA GLU A 148 20.16 -18.07 -13.00
C GLU A 148 20.05 -17.21 -11.75
N LEU A 149 20.90 -17.44 -10.74
CA LEU A 149 20.96 -16.62 -9.53
C LEU A 149 21.22 -15.14 -9.81
N LYS A 150 21.97 -14.80 -10.87
CA LYS A 150 22.21 -13.41 -11.29
C LYS A 150 20.98 -12.77 -11.94
N GLN A 151 20.11 -13.56 -12.57
CA GLN A 151 18.87 -13.10 -13.20
C GLN A 151 17.69 -13.09 -12.22
N ARG A 152 17.77 -13.90 -11.16
CA ARG A 152 16.76 -14.06 -10.11
C ARG A 152 16.48 -12.75 -9.39
N LYS A 153 15.21 -12.38 -9.31
CA LYS A 153 14.71 -11.36 -8.38
C LYS A 153 14.04 -12.04 -7.19
N VAL A 154 14.42 -11.67 -5.97
CA VAL A 154 13.85 -12.21 -4.73
C VAL A 154 12.82 -11.23 -4.16
N GLU A 155 11.64 -11.72 -3.79
CA GLU A 155 10.56 -10.95 -3.16
C GLU A 155 10.01 -11.71 -1.94
N VAL A 156 9.90 -11.03 -0.80
CA VAL A 156 9.36 -11.62 0.45
C VAL A 156 7.92 -11.17 0.64
N LEU A 157 6.99 -12.12 0.59
CA LEU A 157 5.56 -11.88 0.74
C LEU A 157 5.15 -12.04 2.20
N HIS A 158 4.68 -10.96 2.82
CA HIS A 158 4.11 -10.97 4.17
C HIS A 158 2.56 -11.02 4.05
N PRO A 159 1.87 -12.04 4.58
CA PRO A 159 0.43 -12.24 4.35
C PRO A 159 -0.53 -11.17 4.91
N ARG A 160 -0.04 -10.14 5.63
CA ARG A 160 -0.86 -9.05 6.20
C ARG A 160 -0.07 -7.74 6.16
N GLY A 161 -0.77 -6.62 6.01
CA GLY A 161 -0.12 -5.32 6.01
C GLY A 161 0.61 -5.06 7.34
N CYS A 162 1.87 -4.62 7.28
CA CYS A 162 2.71 -4.44 8.46
C CYS A 162 3.13 -2.98 8.62
N TYR A 163 3.03 -2.47 9.85
CA TYR A 163 3.66 -1.22 10.26
C TYR A 163 5.18 -1.40 10.23
N SER A 164 5.88 -0.71 9.35
CA SER A 164 7.32 -0.95 9.17
C SER A 164 8.12 -0.56 10.42
N ILE A 165 9.23 -1.27 10.67
CA ILE A 165 10.15 -0.95 11.77
C ILE A 165 10.67 0.50 11.64
N GLN A 166 10.83 0.99 10.41
CA GLN A 166 11.29 2.34 10.17
C GLN A 166 10.22 3.38 10.52
N ARG A 167 8.95 3.10 10.21
CA ARG A 167 7.81 3.92 10.68
C ARG A 167 7.71 3.89 12.21
N LEU A 168 7.95 2.75 12.84
CA LEU A 168 7.93 2.60 14.30
C LEU A 168 8.96 3.50 15.00
N ARG A 169 10.19 3.52 14.48
CA ARG A 169 11.24 4.41 14.99
C ARG A 169 10.88 5.88 14.81
N ARG A 170 10.35 6.26 13.63
CA ARG A 170 9.90 7.64 13.36
C ARG A 170 8.76 8.07 14.27
N PHE A 171 7.80 7.19 14.50
CA PHE A 171 6.68 7.44 15.41
C PHE A 171 7.17 7.70 16.83
N LYS A 172 8.15 6.92 17.31
CA LYS A 172 8.75 7.16 18.61
C LYS A 172 9.48 8.50 18.71
N THR A 173 10.32 8.81 17.73
CA THR A 173 10.99 10.13 17.67
C THR A 173 9.95 11.26 17.68
N TYR A 174 8.86 11.11 16.93
CA TYR A 174 7.77 12.07 16.93
C TYR A 174 7.09 12.17 18.29
N MET A 175 6.83 11.05 18.99
CA MET A 175 6.25 11.06 20.33
C MET A 175 7.13 11.80 21.34
N ASP A 176 8.45 11.62 21.26
CA ASP A 176 9.40 12.22 22.20
C ASP A 176 9.57 13.74 21.97
N GLU A 177 9.49 14.18 20.71
CA GLU A 177 9.67 15.58 20.31
C GLU A 177 8.37 16.39 20.28
N SER A 178 7.21 15.73 20.36
CA SER A 178 5.92 16.39 20.21
C SER A 178 5.36 16.87 21.55
N ASN A 179 4.66 18.00 21.49
CA ASN A 179 3.84 18.50 22.58
C ASN A 179 2.37 18.56 22.15
N CYS A 180 1.44 18.59 23.11
CA CYS A 180 0.00 18.61 22.81
C CYS A 180 -0.41 19.80 21.93
N GLY A 181 0.25 20.94 22.08
CA GLY A 181 -0.01 22.14 21.26
C GLY A 181 0.34 21.93 19.79
N ARG A 182 1.49 21.33 19.49
CA ARG A 182 1.92 20.98 18.12
C ARG A 182 0.95 19.98 17.49
N LEU A 183 0.52 18.97 18.25
CA LEU A 183 -0.44 17.97 17.77
C LEU A 183 -1.79 18.61 17.42
N LEU A 184 -2.34 19.42 18.32
CA LEU A 184 -3.60 20.13 18.10
C LEU A 184 -3.49 21.09 16.90
N SER A 185 -2.40 21.84 16.80
CA SER A 185 -2.16 22.75 15.68
C SER A 185 -2.08 22.02 14.35
N VAL A 186 -1.40 20.87 14.27
CA VAL A 186 -1.37 20.06 13.04
C VAL A 186 -2.78 19.60 12.69
N CYS A 187 -3.52 19.00 13.64
CA CYS A 187 -4.87 18.51 13.38
C CYS A 187 -5.84 19.60 12.90
N LEU A 188 -5.75 20.82 13.44
CA LEU A 188 -6.63 21.94 13.10
C LEU A 188 -6.19 22.71 11.86
N LEU A 189 -4.89 22.92 11.66
CA LEU A 189 -4.38 23.74 10.55
C LEU A 189 -4.27 22.97 9.24
N THR A 190 -4.10 21.64 9.25
CA THR A 190 -4.01 20.84 8.02
C THR A 190 -5.19 21.03 7.05
N PRO A 191 -6.47 21.07 7.48
CA PRO A 191 -7.58 21.32 6.55
C PRO A 191 -7.73 22.80 6.14
N MET A 192 -7.22 23.75 6.92
CA MET A 192 -7.52 25.18 6.75
C MET A 192 -7.11 25.78 5.39
N PRO A 193 -5.96 25.42 4.78
CA PRO A 193 -5.63 25.91 3.43
C PRO A 193 -6.65 25.49 2.38
N CYS A 194 -7.19 24.27 2.47
CA CYS A 194 -8.21 23.79 1.54
C CYS A 194 -9.53 24.53 1.74
N VAL A 195 -9.93 24.77 3.00
CA VAL A 195 -11.14 25.53 3.33
C VAL A 195 -11.01 26.98 2.90
N ALA A 196 -9.87 27.62 3.17
CA ALA A 196 -9.60 29.00 2.76
C ALA A 196 -9.63 29.16 1.24
N LEU A 197 -9.07 28.19 0.49
CA LEU A 197 -9.14 28.21 -0.97
C LEU A 197 -10.58 28.06 -1.46
N ALA A 198 -11.34 27.11 -0.91
CA ALA A 198 -12.74 26.89 -1.29
C ALA A 198 -13.60 28.13 -1.00
N THR A 199 -13.50 28.71 0.19
CA THR A 199 -14.27 29.90 0.57
C THR A 199 -13.86 31.13 -0.24
N LEU A 200 -12.57 31.32 -0.52
CA LEU A 200 -12.10 32.42 -1.35
C LEU A 200 -12.65 32.32 -2.77
N VAL A 201 -12.63 31.12 -3.35
CA VAL A 201 -13.20 30.91 -4.70
C VAL A 201 -14.71 31.14 -4.69
N GLU A 202 -15.43 30.70 -3.66
CA GLU A 202 -16.88 30.89 -3.57
C GLU A 202 -17.33 32.32 -3.25
N SER A 203 -16.46 33.12 -2.63
CA SER A 203 -16.75 34.53 -2.28
C SER A 203 -17.00 35.45 -3.49
N VAL A 204 -16.56 35.04 -4.68
CA VAL A 204 -16.69 35.85 -5.90
C VAL A 204 -18.06 35.59 -6.55
N PRO A 205 -18.94 36.60 -6.67
CA PRO A 205 -20.29 36.41 -7.19
C PRO A 205 -20.28 35.95 -8.66
N LEU A 206 -21.28 35.15 -9.03
CA LEU A 206 -21.50 34.68 -10.40
C LEU A 206 -22.70 35.39 -11.02
N ASP A 207 -22.62 35.62 -12.32
CA ASP A 207 -23.77 36.07 -13.10
C ASP A 207 -24.80 34.95 -13.27
N SER A 208 -26.01 35.31 -13.70
CA SER A 208 -27.06 34.32 -13.98
C SER A 208 -26.56 33.28 -15.01
N PRO A 209 -26.81 31.98 -14.80
CA PRO A 209 -26.48 30.95 -15.78
C PRO A 209 -27.13 31.18 -17.15
N GLU A 210 -28.27 31.87 -17.19
CA GLU A 210 -28.99 32.22 -18.43
C GLU A 210 -28.21 33.20 -19.32
N ALA A 211 -27.23 33.93 -18.76
CA ALA A 211 -26.38 34.85 -19.50
C ALA A 211 -25.40 34.14 -20.48
N GLY A 212 -25.33 32.80 -20.40
CA GLY A 212 -24.53 31.96 -21.30
C GLY A 212 -23.05 31.89 -20.92
N PRO A 213 -22.28 31.03 -21.60
CA PRO A 213 -20.90 30.71 -21.22
C PRO A 213 -19.93 31.88 -21.42
N TYR A 214 -20.23 32.81 -22.34
CA TYR A 214 -19.37 33.96 -22.65
C TYR A 214 -19.44 35.09 -21.63
N LYS A 215 -20.63 35.35 -21.05
CA LYS A 215 -20.80 36.38 -20.01
C LYS A 215 -20.30 35.89 -18.65
N ASN A 216 -20.38 34.59 -18.39
CA ASN A 216 -19.93 33.95 -17.15
C ASN A 216 -18.40 33.71 -17.13
N TYR A 217 -17.56 34.69 -17.50
CA TYR A 217 -16.10 34.53 -17.51
C TYR A 217 -15.49 34.30 -16.11
N ILE A 218 -16.13 34.84 -15.06
CA ILE A 218 -15.73 34.64 -13.66
C ILE A 218 -15.86 33.17 -13.26
N PHE A 219 -16.92 32.48 -13.71
CA PHE A 219 -17.10 31.04 -13.47
C PHE A 219 -15.91 30.24 -14.00
N TRP A 220 -15.45 30.53 -15.22
CA TRP A 220 -14.34 29.83 -15.85
C TRP A 220 -13.01 30.06 -15.12
N ILE A 221 -12.74 31.29 -14.68
CA ILE A 221 -11.54 31.63 -13.91
C ILE A 221 -11.53 30.87 -12.57
N ARG A 222 -12.65 30.90 -11.84
CA ARG A 222 -12.81 30.18 -10.57
C ARG A 222 -12.59 28.68 -10.74
N ALA A 223 -13.26 28.09 -11.72
CA ALA A 223 -13.20 26.65 -11.96
C ALA A 223 -11.80 26.20 -12.42
N TRP A 224 -11.11 27.02 -13.21
CA TRP A 224 -9.72 26.79 -13.60
C TRP A 224 -8.76 26.82 -12.39
N ILE A 225 -8.88 27.81 -11.49
CA ILE A 225 -8.02 27.91 -10.29
C ILE A 225 -8.17 26.67 -9.39
N VAL A 226 -9.41 26.25 -9.11
CA VAL A 226 -9.69 25.06 -8.28
C VAL A 226 -9.07 23.82 -8.93
N THR A 227 -9.25 23.67 -10.24
CA THR A 227 -8.77 22.49 -10.96
C THR A 227 -7.25 22.47 -11.07
N ALA A 228 -6.61 23.62 -11.29
CA ALA A 228 -5.16 23.72 -11.28
C ALA A 228 -4.58 23.32 -9.90
N PHE A 229 -5.26 23.69 -8.81
CA PHE A 229 -4.86 23.28 -7.46
C PHE A 229 -5.05 21.77 -7.23
N VAL A 230 -6.15 21.18 -7.71
CA VAL A 230 -6.40 19.74 -7.65
C VAL A 230 -5.36 18.97 -8.47
N ASP A 231 -5.10 19.37 -9.72
CA ASP A 231 -4.08 18.75 -10.57
C ASP A 231 -2.68 18.88 -9.96
N TYR A 232 -2.35 20.04 -9.38
CA TYR A 232 -1.10 20.24 -8.66
C TYR A 232 -0.96 19.28 -7.48
N SER A 233 -2.01 19.18 -6.65
CA SER A 233 -2.07 18.31 -5.47
C SER A 233 -1.93 16.84 -5.86
N MET A 234 -2.46 16.46 -7.02
CA MET A 234 -2.36 15.11 -7.55
C MET A 234 -0.95 14.78 -8.05
N VAL A 235 -0.35 15.68 -8.84
CA VAL A 235 1.00 15.47 -9.38
C VAL A 235 2.05 15.50 -8.27
N ILE A 236 1.88 16.34 -7.24
CA ILE A 236 2.77 16.34 -6.07
C ILE A 236 2.60 15.08 -5.23
N GLN A 237 1.37 14.60 -5.01
CA GLN A 237 1.12 13.34 -4.30
C GLN A 237 1.83 12.19 -5.00
N MET A 238 1.67 12.07 -6.33
CA MET A 238 2.36 11.07 -7.12
C MET A 238 3.89 11.21 -7.07
N SER A 239 4.42 12.44 -7.09
CA SER A 239 5.86 12.69 -6.94
C SER A 239 6.40 12.29 -5.56
N GLN A 240 5.62 12.46 -4.50
CA GLN A 240 6.03 12.15 -3.13
C GLN A 240 5.93 10.66 -2.83
N SER A 241 4.89 9.99 -3.34
CA SER A 241 4.73 8.55 -3.18
C SER A 241 5.79 7.75 -3.96
N LEU A 242 6.23 8.27 -5.11
CA LEU A 242 7.32 7.68 -5.89
C LEU A 242 8.66 8.30 -5.50
N ALA A 243 9.33 7.75 -4.48
CA ALA A 243 10.67 8.19 -4.06
C ALA A 243 11.72 8.20 -5.20
N ARG A 244 11.49 7.42 -6.25
CA ARG A 244 12.34 7.33 -7.47
C ARG A 244 12.06 8.42 -8.51
N LEU A 245 10.91 9.11 -8.41
CA LEU A 245 10.42 10.11 -9.35
C LEU A 245 10.33 11.48 -8.65
N LYS A 246 11.42 11.92 -8.00
CA LYS A 246 11.47 13.30 -7.48
C LYS A 246 11.36 14.27 -8.65
N MET A 247 10.18 14.86 -8.84
CA MET A 247 9.91 15.86 -9.85
C MET A 247 10.32 17.23 -9.33
N GLU A 248 10.92 18.05 -10.20
CA GLU A 248 11.14 19.45 -9.87
C GLU A 248 9.78 20.17 -9.81
N HIS A 249 9.61 21.05 -8.83
CA HIS A 249 8.36 21.77 -8.63
C HIS A 249 7.89 22.55 -9.88
N SER A 250 8.82 23.03 -10.70
CA SER A 250 8.53 23.72 -11.96
C SER A 250 7.73 22.86 -12.94
N TYR A 251 8.10 21.58 -13.11
CA TYR A 251 7.36 20.65 -13.96
C TYR A 251 5.99 20.32 -13.38
N ILE A 252 5.87 20.17 -12.07
CA ILE A 252 4.59 19.90 -11.39
C ILE A 252 3.60 21.03 -11.69
N VAL A 253 4.03 22.29 -11.51
CA VAL A 253 3.20 23.48 -11.78
C VAL A 253 2.81 23.55 -13.26
N MET A 254 3.77 23.33 -14.18
CA MET A 254 3.50 23.37 -15.61
C MET A 254 2.46 22.33 -16.04
N ILE A 255 2.58 21.09 -15.57
CA ILE A 255 1.64 20.00 -15.88
C ILE A 255 0.24 20.32 -15.35
N ALA A 256 0.15 20.82 -14.12
CA ALA A 256 -1.13 21.17 -13.50
C ALA A 256 -1.85 22.32 -14.23
N LEU A 257 -1.13 23.36 -14.62
CA LEU A 257 -1.70 24.48 -15.39
C LEU A 257 -2.14 24.04 -16.79
N ALA A 258 -1.36 23.19 -17.45
CA ALA A 258 -1.71 22.66 -18.76
C ALA A 258 -2.94 21.72 -18.70
N GLY A 259 -2.98 20.81 -17.73
CA GLY A 259 -4.09 19.86 -17.52
C GLY A 259 -5.41 20.56 -17.26
N SER A 260 -5.42 21.51 -16.31
CA SER A 260 -6.59 22.31 -15.96
C SER A 260 -7.08 23.20 -17.10
N MET A 261 -6.17 23.83 -17.86
CA MET A 261 -6.52 24.67 -19.01
C MET A 261 -7.18 23.86 -20.13
N ILE A 262 -6.62 22.71 -20.46
CA ILE A 262 -7.17 21.81 -21.50
C ILE A 262 -8.53 21.28 -21.06
N SER A 263 -8.67 20.89 -19.80
CA SER A 263 -9.92 20.36 -19.24
C SER A 263 -11.06 21.36 -19.31
N PHE A 264 -10.83 22.60 -18.88
CA PHE A 264 -11.86 23.64 -18.94
C PHE A 264 -12.06 24.22 -20.33
N GLY A 265 -11.06 24.13 -21.22
CA GLY A 265 -11.25 24.35 -22.65
C GLY A 265 -12.25 23.37 -23.26
N VAL A 266 -12.16 22.08 -22.91
CA VAL A 266 -13.13 21.05 -23.34
C VAL A 266 -14.52 21.31 -22.76
N VAL A 267 -14.63 21.59 -21.46
CA VAL A 267 -15.93 21.91 -20.84
C VAL A 267 -16.54 23.17 -21.45
N PHE A 268 -15.74 24.19 -21.75
CA PHE A 268 -16.20 25.40 -22.44
C PHE A 268 -16.73 25.09 -23.83
N ALA A 269 -16.01 24.28 -24.61
CA ALA A 269 -16.48 23.84 -25.93
C ALA A 269 -17.82 23.11 -25.84
N VAL A 270 -17.96 22.19 -24.87
CA VAL A 270 -19.22 21.49 -24.60
C VAL A 270 -20.34 22.45 -24.17
N ALA A 271 -20.03 23.46 -23.35
CA ALA A 271 -20.99 24.47 -22.91
C ALA A 271 -21.55 25.31 -24.08
N VAL A 272 -20.69 25.62 -25.06
CA VAL A 272 -21.08 26.36 -26.27
C VAL A 272 -21.90 25.48 -27.22
N TRP A 273 -21.59 24.19 -27.31
CA TRP A 273 -22.23 23.27 -28.25
C TRP A 273 -23.53 22.64 -27.75
N ILE A 274 -23.65 22.37 -26.46
CA ILE A 274 -24.80 21.66 -25.86
C ILE A 274 -25.67 22.64 -25.08
N SER A 275 -25.20 23.07 -23.92
CA SER A 275 -25.91 23.98 -23.02
C SER A 275 -24.99 24.45 -21.91
N PHE A 276 -25.22 25.66 -21.42
CA PHE A 276 -24.59 26.18 -20.21
C PHE A 276 -25.65 26.34 -19.10
N PRO A 277 -25.40 25.87 -17.87
CA PRO A 277 -24.20 25.17 -17.40
C PRO A 277 -24.15 23.71 -17.88
N VAL A 278 -22.93 23.17 -18.03
CA VAL A 278 -22.74 21.76 -18.44
C VAL A 278 -23.09 20.84 -17.28
N PRO A 279 -24.03 19.90 -17.42
CA PRO A 279 -24.34 18.94 -16.37
C PRO A 279 -23.12 18.06 -16.09
N PHE A 280 -22.84 17.81 -14.82
CA PHE A 280 -21.67 17.04 -14.39
C PHE A 280 -20.35 17.59 -14.97
N SER A 281 -20.19 18.92 -15.01
CA SER A 281 -19.01 19.59 -15.58
C SER A 281 -17.67 19.06 -15.06
N MET A 282 -17.56 18.74 -13.77
CA MET A 282 -16.37 18.12 -13.17
C MET A 282 -16.06 16.73 -13.74
N LEU A 283 -17.10 15.99 -14.13
CA LEU A 283 -17.00 14.67 -14.74
C LEU A 283 -16.49 14.75 -16.17
N VAL A 284 -16.92 15.78 -16.91
CA VAL A 284 -16.45 16.10 -18.26
C VAL A 284 -15.02 16.66 -18.24
N ALA A 285 -14.67 17.44 -17.21
CA ALA A 285 -13.35 18.03 -17.05
C ALA A 285 -12.26 17.01 -16.70
N SER A 286 -12.59 15.95 -15.94
CA SER A 286 -11.59 15.05 -15.38
C SER A 286 -10.77 14.29 -16.44
N PRO A 287 -11.35 13.60 -17.45
CA PRO A 287 -10.58 12.77 -18.37
C PRO A 287 -9.49 13.52 -19.18
N PRO A 288 -9.75 14.73 -19.72
CA PRO A 288 -8.71 15.51 -20.40
C PRO A 288 -7.50 15.82 -19.49
N SER A 289 -7.70 16.23 -18.24
CA SER A 289 -6.61 16.50 -17.28
C SER A 289 -5.76 15.25 -17.08
N VAL A 290 -6.41 14.10 -16.86
CA VAL A 290 -5.72 12.81 -16.67
C VAL A 290 -4.84 12.46 -17.86
N VAL A 291 -5.37 12.61 -19.08
CA VAL A 291 -4.61 12.34 -20.31
C VAL A 291 -3.39 13.25 -20.38
N VAL A 292 -3.53 14.55 -20.10
CA VAL A 292 -2.41 15.50 -20.10
C VAL A 292 -1.35 15.11 -19.07
N ILE A 293 -1.77 14.76 -17.86
CA ILE A 293 -0.86 14.35 -16.79
C ILE A 293 -0.09 13.10 -17.19
N LEU A 294 -0.77 12.04 -17.64
CA LEU A 294 -0.15 10.77 -18.05
C LEU A 294 0.80 10.95 -19.24
N VAL A 295 0.39 11.72 -20.26
CA VAL A 295 1.22 12.01 -21.43
C VAL A 295 2.45 12.82 -21.03
N SER A 296 2.29 13.83 -20.17
CA SER A 296 3.41 14.65 -19.70
C SER A 296 4.44 13.84 -18.92
N ILE A 297 3.99 12.95 -18.04
CA ILE A 297 4.86 12.03 -17.29
C ILE A 297 5.59 11.09 -18.27
N GLY A 298 4.85 10.51 -19.22
CA GLY A 298 5.41 9.60 -20.22
C GLY A 298 6.46 10.27 -21.11
N PHE A 299 6.27 11.55 -21.44
CA PHE A 299 7.19 12.31 -22.27
C PHE A 299 8.45 12.75 -21.51
N ILE A 300 8.29 13.36 -20.33
CA ILE A 300 9.40 13.88 -19.53
C ILE A 300 10.33 12.75 -19.05
N TRP A 301 9.78 11.57 -18.72
CA TRP A 301 10.56 10.45 -18.17
C TRP A 301 10.75 9.28 -19.13
N ARG A 302 10.56 9.48 -20.44
CA ARG A 302 10.63 8.42 -21.46
C ARG A 302 11.90 7.56 -21.38
N GLU A 303 13.06 8.16 -21.10
CA GLU A 303 14.33 7.43 -21.00
C GLU A 303 14.42 6.61 -19.71
N ARG A 304 14.00 7.16 -18.57
CA ARG A 304 14.05 6.50 -17.26
C ARG A 304 13.01 5.37 -17.16
N TRP A 305 11.88 5.55 -17.85
CA TRP A 305 10.81 4.58 -18.03
C TRP A 305 11.28 3.28 -18.74
N ARG A 306 12.18 3.42 -19.72
CA ARG A 306 12.73 2.26 -20.43
C ARG A 306 13.70 1.45 -19.58
N SER A 307 14.41 2.12 -18.67
CA SER A 307 15.52 1.56 -17.91
C SER A 307 15.15 0.93 -16.55
N ASP A 308 14.09 1.39 -15.88
CA ASP A 308 13.67 0.87 -14.56
C ASP A 308 12.29 0.21 -14.60
N ALA A 309 12.25 -1.13 -14.57
CA ALA A 309 11.01 -1.90 -14.56
C ALA A 309 10.21 -1.75 -13.26
N ALA A 310 10.87 -1.49 -12.12
CA ALA A 310 10.19 -1.29 -10.84
C ALA A 310 9.46 0.05 -10.80
N LEU A 311 10.08 1.11 -11.35
CA LEU A 311 9.42 2.41 -11.51
C LEU A 311 8.12 2.33 -12.31
N ARG A 312 8.11 1.52 -13.39
CA ARG A 312 6.89 1.30 -14.18
C ARG A 312 5.79 0.64 -13.36
N GLN A 313 6.14 -0.36 -12.57
CA GLN A 313 5.18 -1.07 -11.73
C GLN A 313 4.60 -0.15 -10.64
N ASP A 314 5.43 0.66 -10.00
CA ASP A 314 4.98 1.62 -8.99
C ASP A 314 4.10 2.73 -9.59
N LEU A 315 4.42 3.22 -10.80
CA LEU A 315 3.55 4.18 -11.49
C LEU A 315 2.20 3.57 -11.84
N VAL A 316 2.18 2.36 -12.41
CA VAL A 316 0.91 1.66 -12.73
C VAL A 316 0.05 1.50 -11.48
N ARG A 317 0.65 1.14 -10.34
CA ARG A 317 -0.06 1.04 -9.06
C ARG A 317 -0.67 2.39 -8.66
N HIS A 318 0.08 3.48 -8.67
CA HIS A 318 -0.50 4.78 -8.30
C HIS A 318 -1.50 5.32 -9.32
N THR A 319 -1.31 5.06 -10.62
CA THR A 319 -2.32 5.36 -11.64
C THR A 319 -3.61 4.58 -11.37
N MET A 320 -3.53 3.31 -10.98
CA MET A 320 -4.71 2.51 -10.63
C MET A 320 -5.44 3.02 -9.38
N VAL A 321 -4.71 3.48 -8.35
CA VAL A 321 -5.30 4.16 -7.18
C VAL A 321 -6.06 5.41 -7.63
N PHE A 322 -5.43 6.20 -8.49
CA PHE A 322 -6.05 7.39 -9.05
C PHE A 322 -7.30 7.08 -9.89
N MET A 323 -7.27 6.03 -10.71
CA MET A 323 -8.45 5.58 -11.46
C MET A 323 -9.60 5.15 -10.55
N CYS A 324 -9.29 4.54 -9.39
CA CYS A 324 -10.30 4.24 -8.37
C CYS A 324 -10.90 5.53 -7.80
N GLN A 325 -10.09 6.55 -7.50
CA GLN A 325 -10.56 7.85 -7.03
C GLN A 325 -11.47 8.52 -8.07
N VAL A 326 -11.05 8.52 -9.34
CA VAL A 326 -11.89 9.00 -10.44
C VAL A 326 -13.18 8.21 -10.48
N ALA A 327 -13.17 6.88 -10.48
CA ALA A 327 -14.39 6.06 -10.51
C ALA A 327 -15.36 6.41 -9.36
N LEU A 328 -14.86 6.69 -8.16
CA LEU A 328 -15.69 7.12 -7.03
C LEU A 328 -16.45 8.42 -7.32
N THR A 329 -15.84 9.38 -8.05
CA THR A 329 -16.54 10.62 -8.44
C THR A 329 -17.68 10.39 -9.43
N PHE A 330 -17.71 9.24 -10.12
CA PHE A 330 -18.84 8.81 -10.97
C PHE A 330 -19.87 8.01 -10.16
N ILE A 331 -19.39 7.04 -9.36
CA ILE A 331 -20.24 6.09 -8.64
C ILE A 331 -21.18 6.81 -7.66
N TYR A 332 -20.68 7.77 -6.90
CA TYR A 332 -21.46 8.38 -5.85
C TYR A 332 -22.55 9.36 -6.32
N PRO A 333 -22.35 10.20 -7.37
CA PRO A 333 -23.45 10.95 -7.95
C PRO A 333 -24.55 10.05 -8.54
N LEU A 334 -24.18 8.93 -9.17
CA LEU A 334 -25.14 7.92 -9.62
C LEU A 334 -25.87 7.27 -8.44
N TYR A 335 -25.16 7.01 -7.35
CA TYR A 335 -25.75 6.53 -6.10
C TYR A 335 -26.79 7.54 -5.58
N ILE A 336 -26.45 8.83 -5.49
CA ILE A 336 -27.36 9.88 -5.02
C ILE A 336 -28.59 9.98 -5.92
N PHE A 337 -28.41 9.95 -7.24
CA PHE A 337 -29.52 9.95 -8.19
C PHE A 337 -30.46 8.76 -7.97
N GLY A 338 -29.93 7.55 -7.78
CA GLY A 338 -30.74 6.39 -7.45
C GLY A 338 -31.41 6.50 -6.07
N PHE A 339 -30.71 7.05 -5.08
CA PHE A 339 -31.23 7.25 -3.73
C PHE A 339 -32.38 8.27 -3.69
N SER A 340 -32.29 9.35 -4.47
CA SER A 340 -33.34 10.37 -4.56
C SER A 340 -34.53 9.94 -5.42
N SER A 341 -34.33 8.97 -6.32
CA SER A 341 -35.38 8.41 -7.18
C SER A 341 -36.27 7.37 -6.47
N ILE A 342 -35.85 6.87 -5.31
CA ILE A 342 -36.52 5.78 -4.58
C ILE A 342 -37.02 6.28 -3.22
N SER A 343 -38.26 5.92 -2.85
CA SER A 343 -38.86 6.28 -1.57
C SER A 343 -39.30 5.06 -0.74
N GLY A 344 -39.47 5.27 0.57
CA GLY A 344 -40.00 4.27 1.51
C GLY A 344 -38.99 3.16 1.85
N VAL A 345 -39.49 1.94 2.08
CA VAL A 345 -38.67 0.80 2.53
C VAL A 345 -37.57 0.42 1.51
N ARG A 346 -37.81 0.63 0.21
CA ARG A 346 -36.80 0.38 -0.83
C ARG A 346 -35.60 1.33 -0.72
N GLN A 347 -35.81 2.55 -0.23
CA GLN A 347 -34.74 3.51 0.02
C GLN A 347 -33.83 3.03 1.16
N LEU A 348 -34.41 2.40 2.19
CA LEU A 348 -33.67 1.77 3.29
C LEU A 348 -32.78 0.61 2.79
N PHE A 349 -33.28 -0.24 1.90
CA PHE A 349 -32.46 -1.29 1.29
C PHE A 349 -31.37 -0.73 0.37
N TYR A 350 -31.65 0.37 -0.34
CA TYR A 350 -30.67 1.04 -1.20
C TYR A 350 -29.47 1.59 -0.40
N VAL A 351 -29.69 2.01 0.85
CA VAL A 351 -28.61 2.42 1.77
C VAL A 351 -27.57 1.31 2.00
N LEU A 352 -27.97 0.02 1.94
CA LEU A 352 -27.05 -1.11 2.11
C LEU A 352 -26.03 -1.24 0.95
N LEU A 353 -26.23 -0.53 -0.16
CA LEU A 353 -25.26 -0.47 -1.25
C LEU A 353 -24.01 0.36 -0.87
N LEU A 354 -24.13 1.33 0.05
CA LEU A 354 -22.98 2.13 0.51
C LEU A 354 -21.86 1.28 1.13
N PRO A 355 -22.15 0.37 2.10
CA PRO A 355 -21.15 -0.58 2.60
C PRO A 355 -20.47 -1.40 1.50
N VAL A 356 -21.19 -1.79 0.45
CA VAL A 356 -20.65 -2.57 -0.67
C VAL A 356 -19.70 -1.73 -1.51
N ILE A 357 -20.09 -0.51 -1.91
CA ILE A 357 -19.24 0.43 -2.66
C ILE A 357 -17.97 0.73 -1.86
N LYS A 358 -18.13 1.00 -0.57
CA LYS A 358 -17.05 1.27 0.38
C LYS A 358 -16.08 0.08 0.48
N SER A 359 -16.60 -1.13 0.67
CA SER A 359 -15.79 -2.36 0.75
C SER A 359 -15.04 -2.65 -0.55
N ALA A 360 -15.72 -2.55 -1.70
CA ALA A 360 -15.13 -2.77 -3.02
C ALA A 360 -13.97 -1.78 -3.28
N SER A 361 -14.17 -0.51 -2.97
CA SER A 361 -13.16 0.54 -3.18
C SER A 361 -11.96 0.38 -2.25
N ARG A 362 -12.20 0.05 -0.97
CA ARG A 362 -11.13 -0.28 0.00
C ARG A 362 -10.30 -1.46 -0.49
N ASN A 363 -10.95 -2.51 -0.97
CA ASN A 363 -10.28 -3.71 -1.47
C ASN A 363 -9.48 -3.43 -2.75
N TRP A 364 -10.03 -2.66 -3.69
CA TRP A 364 -9.32 -2.24 -4.90
C TRP A 364 -8.02 -1.50 -4.55
N ILE A 365 -8.11 -0.44 -3.74
CA ILE A 365 -6.92 0.35 -3.35
C ILE A 365 -5.93 -0.52 -2.56
N SER A 366 -6.42 -1.37 -1.65
CA SER A 366 -5.58 -2.28 -0.86
C SER A 366 -4.83 -3.30 -1.71
N TYR A 367 -5.47 -3.85 -2.73
CA TYR A 367 -4.86 -4.76 -3.70
C TYR A 367 -3.81 -4.05 -4.54
N THR A 368 -4.12 -2.83 -4.98
CA THR A 368 -3.23 -2.02 -5.82
C THR A 368 -1.95 -1.60 -5.08
N LEU A 369 -2.06 -1.31 -3.79
CA LEU A 369 -0.94 -0.97 -2.90
C LEU A 369 -0.32 -2.20 -2.21
N ALA A 370 -0.38 -3.38 -2.84
CA ALA A 370 0.31 -4.57 -2.35
C ALA A 370 1.83 -4.29 -2.23
N GLY A 371 2.38 -4.51 -1.03
CA GLY A 371 3.79 -4.25 -0.70
C GLY A 371 4.12 -2.84 -0.23
N GLN A 372 3.12 -1.94 -0.13
CA GLN A 372 3.28 -0.57 0.42
C GLN A 372 2.38 -0.36 1.64
N ASP A 373 2.53 -1.22 2.64
CA ASP A 373 1.60 -1.28 3.77
C ASP A 373 1.59 -0.02 4.64
N ASP A 374 2.70 0.72 4.69
CA ASP A 374 2.79 1.97 5.46
C ASP A 374 1.88 3.09 4.92
N ILE A 375 1.66 3.18 3.61
CA ILE A 375 0.83 4.26 3.02
C ILE A 375 -0.61 3.82 2.79
N LYS A 376 -0.87 2.51 2.82
CA LYS A 376 -2.17 1.93 2.50
C LYS A 376 -3.30 2.46 3.39
N PRO A 377 -3.18 2.55 4.73
CA PRO A 377 -4.23 3.12 5.58
C PRO A 377 -4.60 4.55 5.18
N GLU A 378 -3.59 5.41 4.99
CA GLU A 378 -3.75 6.81 4.62
C GLU A 378 -4.49 6.93 3.28
N VAL A 379 -4.00 6.25 2.24
CA VAL A 379 -4.58 6.34 0.90
C VAL A 379 -6.01 5.80 0.88
N VAL A 380 -6.28 4.67 1.56
CA VAL A 380 -7.62 4.10 1.64
C VAL A 380 -8.59 5.06 2.35
N ILE A 381 -8.17 5.66 3.46
CA ILE A 381 -9.05 6.52 4.27
C ILE A 381 -9.36 7.83 3.53
N PHE A 382 -8.34 8.52 3.05
CA PHE A 382 -8.55 9.81 2.38
C PHE A 382 -9.29 9.69 1.03
N ASN A 383 -9.22 8.53 0.35
CA ASN A 383 -9.95 8.33 -0.91
C ASN A 383 -11.32 7.68 -0.75
N VAL A 384 -11.51 6.77 0.23
CA VAL A 384 -12.79 6.05 0.36
C VAL A 384 -13.66 6.67 1.44
N GLU A 385 -13.12 6.94 2.63
CA GLU A 385 -13.92 7.41 3.77
C GLU A 385 -14.37 8.83 3.60
N VAL A 386 -13.48 9.72 3.16
CA VAL A 386 -13.81 11.13 2.93
C VAL A 386 -14.89 11.26 1.86
N PHE A 387 -14.73 10.59 0.71
CA PHE A 387 -15.74 10.58 -0.35
C PHE A 387 -17.05 9.98 0.14
N ASN A 388 -17.03 8.82 0.78
CA ASN A 388 -18.23 8.19 1.34
C ASN A 388 -18.95 9.15 2.29
N ALA A 389 -18.24 9.78 3.22
CA ALA A 389 -18.81 10.70 4.20
C ALA A 389 -19.41 11.96 3.54
N LEU A 390 -18.77 12.53 2.51
CA LEU A 390 -19.30 13.65 1.74
C LEU A 390 -20.65 13.31 1.09
N TYR A 391 -20.72 12.15 0.44
CA TYR A 391 -21.92 11.75 -0.29
C TYR A 391 -23.04 11.24 0.62
N VAL A 392 -22.70 10.60 1.75
CA VAL A 392 -23.66 10.30 2.81
C VAL A 392 -24.26 11.58 3.36
N SER A 393 -23.46 12.62 3.59
CA SER A 393 -23.95 13.93 4.06
C SER A 393 -24.98 14.52 3.08
N SER A 394 -24.67 14.53 1.78
CA SER A 394 -25.60 14.98 0.74
C SER A 394 -26.88 14.13 0.67
N ALA A 395 -26.77 12.80 0.78
CA ALA A 395 -27.94 11.92 0.81
C ALA A 395 -28.85 12.18 2.03
N VAL A 396 -28.26 12.47 3.20
CA VAL A 396 -29.00 12.83 4.42
C VAL A 396 -29.70 14.19 4.25
N GLN A 397 -29.06 15.18 3.61
CA GLN A 397 -29.66 16.49 3.35
C GLN A 397 -30.91 16.41 2.46
N HIS A 398 -30.89 15.53 1.45
CA HIS A 398 -32.01 15.33 0.54
C HIS A 398 -33.04 14.31 1.04
N SER A 399 -32.78 13.67 2.19
CA SER A 399 -33.66 12.67 2.80
C SER A 399 -34.73 13.37 3.66
N SER A 400 -36.00 13.23 3.28
CA SER A 400 -37.14 13.76 4.04
C SER A 400 -37.60 12.88 5.21
N SER A 401 -37.05 11.66 5.35
CA SER A 401 -37.49 10.69 6.35
C SER A 401 -36.51 10.59 7.52
N LEU A 402 -37.03 10.75 8.75
CA LEU A 402 -36.24 10.60 9.97
C LEU A 402 -35.69 9.16 10.12
N GLY A 403 -36.40 8.18 9.54
CA GLY A 403 -36.02 6.76 9.56
C GLY A 403 -34.76 6.42 8.74
N THR A 404 -34.55 7.06 7.58
CA THR A 404 -33.35 6.86 6.75
C THR A 404 -32.09 7.39 7.43
N THR A 405 -32.19 8.55 8.09
CA THR A 405 -31.08 9.11 8.88
C THR A 405 -30.73 8.22 10.08
N VAL A 406 -31.74 7.74 10.82
CA VAL A 406 -31.54 6.82 11.96
C VAL A 406 -30.92 5.49 11.50
N ALA A 407 -31.36 4.96 10.35
CA ALA A 407 -30.79 3.74 9.79
C ALA A 407 -29.32 3.88 9.40
N LEU A 408 -28.95 5.00 8.76
CA LEU A 408 -27.55 5.32 8.44
C LEU A 408 -26.70 5.39 9.71
N MET A 409 -27.20 6.06 10.76
CA MET A 409 -26.51 6.12 12.05
C MET A 409 -26.34 4.73 12.70
N LEU A 410 -27.37 3.88 12.65
CA LEU A 410 -27.29 2.52 13.21
C LEU A 410 -26.27 1.65 12.46
N ILE A 411 -26.19 1.76 11.14
CA ILE A 411 -25.19 1.04 10.34
C ILE A 411 -23.78 1.46 10.72
N ASP A 412 -23.54 2.77 10.88
CA ASP A 412 -22.24 3.29 11.31
C ASP A 412 -21.88 2.80 12.72
N VAL A 413 -22.84 2.76 13.65
CA VAL A 413 -22.64 2.22 15.01
C VAL A 413 -22.26 0.74 14.99
N ILE A 414 -22.98 -0.07 14.20
CA ILE A 414 -22.71 -1.50 14.08
C ILE A 414 -21.33 -1.74 13.47
N HIS A 415 -20.99 -1.03 12.39
CA HIS A 415 -19.67 -1.11 11.77
C HIS A 415 -18.54 -0.71 12.71
N PHE A 416 -18.71 0.40 13.45
CA PHE A 416 -17.75 0.84 14.44
C PHE A 416 -17.57 -0.21 15.54
N TRP A 417 -18.66 -0.79 16.04
CA TRP A 417 -18.62 -1.82 17.08
C TRP A 417 -17.90 -3.09 16.63
N PHE A 418 -18.16 -3.56 15.40
CA PHE A 418 -17.43 -4.69 14.82
C PHE A 418 -15.94 -4.37 14.66
N SER A 419 -15.59 -3.18 14.19
CA SER A 419 -14.21 -2.73 14.06
C SER A 419 -13.50 -2.67 15.43
N MET A 420 -14.17 -2.12 16.45
CA MET A 420 -13.64 -1.98 17.80
C MET A 420 -13.42 -3.34 18.50
N ARG A 421 -14.32 -4.31 18.28
CA ARG A 421 -14.15 -5.67 18.79
C ARG A 421 -12.90 -6.35 18.24
N GLY A 422 -12.59 -6.14 16.95
CA GLY A 422 -11.36 -6.63 16.34
C GLY A 422 -10.11 -6.03 17.02
N THR A 423 -10.11 -4.72 17.23
CA THR A 423 -9.00 -4.00 17.87
C THR A 423 -8.78 -4.42 19.32
N THR A 424 -9.85 -4.54 20.12
CA THR A 424 -9.74 -4.95 21.53
C THR A 424 -9.24 -6.38 21.69
N ALA A 425 -9.61 -7.29 20.79
CA ALA A 425 -9.08 -8.66 20.79
C ALA A 425 -7.57 -8.70 20.50
N VAL A 426 -7.07 -7.89 19.57
CA VAL A 426 -5.62 -7.80 19.27
C VAL A 426 -4.87 -7.08 20.40
N LEU A 427 -5.43 -6.02 20.97
CA LEU A 427 -4.82 -5.30 22.09
C LEU A 427 -4.71 -6.17 23.35
N LYS A 428 -5.69 -7.04 23.59
CA LYS A 428 -5.66 -8.02 24.68
C LYS A 428 -4.42 -8.93 24.59
N LYS A 429 -4.04 -9.37 23.38
CA LYS A 429 -2.82 -10.17 23.16
C LYS A 429 -1.54 -9.41 23.53
N VAL A 430 -1.48 -8.11 23.25
CA VAL A 430 -0.33 -7.28 23.68
C VAL A 430 -0.30 -7.13 25.20
N LYS A 431 -1.46 -6.90 25.84
CA LYS A 431 -1.56 -6.83 27.32
C LYS A 431 -1.18 -8.16 27.98
N GLU A 432 -1.61 -9.29 27.43
CA GLU A 432 -1.23 -10.63 27.89
C GLU A 432 0.28 -10.87 27.79
N LEU A 433 0.93 -10.42 26.72
CA LEU A 433 2.38 -10.50 26.59
C LEU A 433 3.12 -9.52 27.51
N MET A 434 2.58 -8.31 27.73
CA MET A 434 3.14 -7.34 28.68
C MET A 434 3.04 -7.84 30.13
N ALA A 435 1.98 -8.57 30.48
CA ALA A 435 1.77 -9.13 31.81
C ALA A 435 2.83 -10.17 32.21
N LYS A 436 3.61 -10.69 31.25
CA LYS A 436 4.77 -11.55 31.52
C LYS A 436 5.98 -10.80 32.06
N ILE A 437 6.01 -9.46 31.94
CA ILE A 437 7.06 -8.62 32.51
C ILE A 437 6.81 -8.47 34.01
N PRO A 438 7.75 -8.84 34.90
CA PRO A 438 7.56 -8.72 36.34
C PRO A 438 7.23 -7.26 36.76
N PRO A 439 6.29 -7.03 37.69
CA PRO A 439 5.82 -5.69 38.04
C PRO A 439 6.91 -4.79 38.68
N HIS A 440 7.96 -5.40 39.24
CA HIS A 440 9.11 -4.69 39.80
C HIS A 440 10.21 -4.39 38.77
N HIS A 441 10.03 -4.79 37.51
CA HIS A 441 10.99 -4.57 36.44
C HIS A 441 10.91 -3.12 35.91
N PRO A 442 12.03 -2.42 35.65
CA PRO A 442 12.01 -1.03 35.17
C PRO A 442 11.22 -0.84 33.87
N ILE A 443 11.20 -1.88 33.02
CA ILE A 443 10.51 -1.90 31.72
C ILE A 443 9.00 -2.15 31.85
N ALA A 444 8.49 -2.59 33.00
CA ALA A 444 7.05 -2.77 33.23
C ALA A 444 6.28 -1.44 33.25
N LYS A 445 6.98 -0.31 33.49
CA LYS A 445 6.41 1.05 33.46
C LYS A 445 6.42 1.69 32.07
N GLU A 446 7.05 1.05 31.10
CA GLU A 446 7.21 1.57 29.75
C GLU A 446 6.01 1.19 28.88
N ASN A 447 5.69 2.01 27.87
CA ASN A 447 4.62 1.70 26.93
C ASN A 447 5.03 0.53 26.01
N PHE A 448 4.04 -0.19 25.46
CA PHE A 448 4.31 -1.35 24.59
C PHE A 448 5.18 -1.03 23.36
N VAL A 449 5.17 0.23 22.89
CA VAL A 449 6.00 0.71 21.78
C VAL A 449 7.48 0.78 22.17
N GLU A 450 7.79 1.28 23.36
CA GLU A 450 9.13 1.34 23.94
C GLU A 450 9.67 -0.08 24.18
N VAL A 451 8.84 -0.97 24.74
CA VAL A 451 9.16 -2.39 24.91
C VAL A 451 9.48 -3.04 23.55
N ALA A 452 8.68 -2.77 22.51
CA ALA A 452 8.93 -3.28 21.17
C ALA A 452 10.25 -2.76 20.58
N LEU A 453 10.57 -1.48 20.76
CA LEU A 453 11.83 -0.91 20.27
C LEU A 453 13.06 -1.50 20.98
N ARG A 454 12.94 -1.82 22.27
CA ARG A 454 14.00 -2.52 23.02
C ARG A 454 14.17 -3.97 22.57
N ILE A 455 13.06 -4.67 22.33
CA ILE A 455 13.09 -6.03 21.74
C ILE A 455 13.75 -6.01 20.36
N LEU A 456 13.44 -5.01 19.53
CA LEU A 456 14.09 -4.82 18.23
C LEU A 456 15.60 -4.57 18.35
N ALA A 457 16.02 -3.73 19.30
CA ALA A 457 17.44 -3.45 19.54
C ALA A 457 18.20 -4.72 19.98
N ILE A 458 17.56 -5.58 20.79
CA ILE A 458 18.10 -6.87 21.21
C ILE A 458 18.23 -7.81 20.00
N GLN A 459 17.22 -7.91 19.14
CA GLN A 459 17.26 -8.75 17.95
C GLN A 459 18.33 -8.27 16.94
N ASP A 460 18.47 -6.96 16.74
CA ASP A 460 19.51 -6.39 15.86
C ASP A 460 20.93 -6.65 16.40
N ARG A 461 21.11 -6.64 17.72
CA ARG A 461 22.36 -7.08 18.39
C ARG A 461 22.64 -8.56 18.18
N ALA A 462 21.63 -9.42 18.35
CA ALA A 462 21.77 -10.85 18.14
C ALA A 462 22.14 -11.19 16.68
N GLN A 463 21.43 -10.60 15.71
CA GLN A 463 21.71 -10.80 14.28
C GLN A 463 23.07 -10.23 13.86
N SER A 464 23.49 -9.08 14.40
CA SER A 464 24.80 -8.52 14.10
C SER A 464 25.94 -9.38 14.68
N HIS A 465 25.77 -9.92 15.89
CA HIS A 465 26.70 -10.89 16.48
C HIS A 465 26.79 -12.18 15.65
N GLU A 466 25.66 -12.70 15.16
CA GLU A 466 25.62 -13.90 14.34
C GLU A 466 26.25 -13.67 12.95
N ARG A 467 25.99 -12.51 12.33
CA ARG A 467 26.69 -12.08 11.10
C ARG A 467 28.20 -11.93 11.34
N LEU A 468 28.62 -11.35 12.45
CA LEU A 468 30.04 -11.25 12.81
C LEU A 468 30.67 -12.63 13.01
N ARG A 469 29.98 -13.54 13.71
CA ARG A 469 30.41 -14.92 13.92
C ARG A 469 30.50 -15.68 12.60
N SER A 470 29.55 -15.49 11.69
CA SER A 470 29.58 -16.09 10.34
C SER A 470 30.76 -15.57 9.51
N ARG A 471 31.11 -14.28 9.64
CA ARG A 471 32.29 -13.69 9.00
C ARG A 471 33.58 -14.23 9.59
N LEU A 472 33.70 -14.27 10.92
CA LEU A 472 34.83 -14.87 11.63
C LEU A 472 35.02 -16.35 11.27
N ASN A 473 33.94 -17.12 11.16
CA ASN A 473 33.99 -18.53 10.74
C ASN A 473 34.39 -18.69 9.26
N LYS A 474 34.00 -17.76 8.38
CA LYS A 474 34.49 -17.73 6.99
C LYS A 474 35.98 -17.38 6.92
N THR A 475 36.44 -16.41 7.70
CA THR A 475 37.85 -16.00 7.77
C THR A 475 38.74 -17.10 8.40
N ASN A 476 38.23 -17.78 9.43
CA ASN A 476 38.94 -18.92 10.04
C ASN A 476 38.96 -20.14 9.11
N LYS A 477 37.90 -20.37 8.31
CA LYS A 477 37.94 -21.40 7.25
C LYS A 477 38.92 -21.07 6.12
N SER A 478 39.12 -19.80 5.78
CA SER A 478 40.15 -19.42 4.79
C SER A 478 41.58 -19.49 5.34
N LEU A 479 41.75 -19.45 6.67
CA LEU A 479 43.07 -19.58 7.32
C LEU A 479 43.47 -21.03 7.62
N ILE A 480 42.55 -21.99 7.54
CA ILE A 480 42.79 -23.41 7.90
C ILE A 480 42.82 -24.32 6.64
N LEU A 481 42.67 -23.77 5.43
CA LEU A 481 42.69 -24.56 4.19
C LEU A 481 43.72 -24.06 3.18
N GLU A 482 45.00 -24.16 3.52
CA GLU A 482 46.07 -24.37 2.53
C GLU A 482 47.00 -25.49 3.03
N PRO A 483 47.05 -26.65 2.38
CA PRO A 483 48.15 -27.58 2.53
C PRO A 483 49.37 -26.99 1.82
N ILE A 484 50.46 -26.88 2.56
CA ILE A 484 51.80 -26.55 2.07
C ILE A 484 52.16 -27.48 0.90
N GLN A 485 52.27 -26.93 -0.31
CA GLN A 485 52.95 -27.57 -1.43
C GLN A 485 54.09 -26.68 -1.94
N THR A 486 55.28 -27.14 -1.61
CA THR A 486 56.60 -26.72 -2.07
C THR A 486 56.76 -26.99 -3.58
N TYR A 487 57.09 -25.99 -4.42
CA TYR A 487 58.11 -26.14 -5.48
C TYR A 487 58.50 -24.85 -6.24
N LYS A 488 59.82 -24.59 -6.19
CA LYS A 488 60.81 -23.90 -7.07
C LYS A 488 60.54 -22.57 -7.83
N ASN A 489 61.49 -21.68 -7.53
CA ASN A 489 61.95 -20.45 -8.16
C ASN A 489 62.20 -20.49 -9.69
N SER A 490 61.91 -19.37 -10.36
CA SER A 490 62.82 -18.73 -11.31
C SER A 490 62.58 -17.22 -11.32
N SER A 491 63.64 -16.48 -11.00
CA SER A 491 63.71 -15.03 -10.88
C SER A 491 63.69 -14.33 -12.24
N GLU A 492 63.02 -13.19 -12.35
CA GLU A 492 63.48 -12.04 -13.14
C GLU A 492 62.79 -10.76 -12.64
N ASP A 493 63.61 -9.83 -12.16
CA ASP A 493 63.24 -8.45 -11.80
C ASP A 493 62.80 -7.66 -13.03
N ILE A 494 61.98 -6.61 -12.84
CA ILE A 494 62.17 -5.24 -13.38
C ILE A 494 60.91 -4.37 -13.09
N SER A 495 61.08 -3.48 -12.11
CA SER A 495 60.77 -2.03 -12.12
C SER A 495 59.50 -1.50 -12.82
N LEU A 496 58.66 -0.82 -12.01
CA LEU A 496 57.55 0.05 -12.42
C LEU A 496 57.93 1.07 -13.49
N ARG A 497 57.08 1.23 -14.51
CA ARG A 497 57.02 2.43 -15.38
C ARG A 497 55.57 2.90 -15.54
N ALA A 498 55.34 4.19 -15.30
CA ALA A 498 54.07 4.85 -15.59
C ALA A 498 53.96 5.15 -17.11
N PRO A 499 52.78 4.96 -17.76
CA PRO A 499 52.60 5.29 -19.17
C PRO A 499 52.35 6.79 -19.39
N THR A 500 52.92 7.30 -20.46
CA THR A 500 52.98 8.72 -20.85
C THR A 500 51.84 9.13 -21.79
N ARG A 501 51.62 10.45 -21.86
CA ARG A 501 50.59 11.27 -22.54
C ARG A 501 50.25 11.00 -24.03
N ALA A 502 50.79 9.96 -24.67
CA ALA A 502 50.55 9.66 -26.09
C ALA A 502 49.44 8.62 -26.35
N GLU A 503 48.95 7.92 -25.32
CA GLU A 503 47.87 6.92 -25.46
C GLU A 503 46.45 7.52 -25.31
N ILE A 504 46.33 8.84 -25.07
CA ILE A 504 45.05 9.52 -24.78
C ILE A 504 44.39 10.15 -26.04
N LEU A 505 45.05 10.18 -27.20
CA LEU A 505 44.55 10.93 -28.36
C LEU A 505 44.46 10.12 -29.66
N SER A 506 43.58 9.12 -29.69
CA SER A 506 43.19 8.46 -30.95
C SER A 506 41.68 8.18 -31.09
N VAL A 507 40.83 9.11 -30.62
CA VAL A 507 39.44 9.15 -31.07
C VAL A 507 39.18 10.48 -31.78
N ILE A 508 38.51 10.39 -32.92
CA ILE A 508 37.74 11.41 -33.66
C ILE A 508 38.37 11.85 -34.98
N ARG A 509 37.92 11.20 -36.07
CA ARG A 509 37.58 11.88 -37.33
C ARG A 509 36.65 11.03 -38.17
N VAL A 510 35.42 11.50 -38.43
CA VAL A 510 34.73 11.51 -39.74
C VAL A 510 33.58 12.54 -39.66
N GLY A 511 33.53 13.47 -40.62
CA GLY A 511 32.41 14.41 -40.89
C GLY A 511 31.39 13.82 -41.89
N SER A 512 30.28 14.45 -42.28
CA SER A 512 30.13 15.87 -42.62
C SER A 512 28.65 16.30 -42.75
N ARG A 513 28.43 17.61 -42.50
CA ARG A 513 27.56 18.58 -43.21
C ARG A 513 26.12 18.19 -43.59
N ASP A 514 25.18 18.47 -42.69
CA ASP A 514 23.91 19.20 -42.97
C ASP A 514 23.07 19.50 -41.70
N VAL A 515 23.69 20.07 -40.65
CA VAL A 515 22.98 20.38 -39.38
C VAL A 515 23.37 21.78 -38.84
N GLY A 516 23.70 22.71 -39.75
CA GLY A 516 24.23 24.03 -39.39
C GLY A 516 23.18 25.01 -38.86
N ALA A 517 21.95 24.96 -39.38
CA ALA A 517 20.92 25.95 -39.04
C ALA A 517 20.14 25.60 -37.75
N PHE A 518 19.87 24.33 -37.48
CA PHE A 518 19.03 23.90 -36.35
C PHE A 518 19.78 23.91 -35.00
N LYS A 519 21.11 23.78 -35.01
CA LYS A 519 21.94 23.71 -33.79
C LYS A 519 22.23 25.07 -33.16
N ARG A 520 22.05 26.17 -33.90
CA ARG A 520 22.32 27.53 -33.41
C ARG A 520 21.20 28.06 -32.52
N LEU A 521 19.97 27.57 -32.68
CA LEU A 521 18.83 27.97 -31.83
C LEU A 521 18.86 27.29 -30.45
N MET A 522 19.28 26.02 -30.39
CA MET A 522 19.34 25.25 -29.13
C MET A 522 20.52 25.63 -28.21
N ARG A 523 21.52 26.35 -28.71
CA ARG A 523 22.75 26.67 -27.94
C ARG A 523 22.63 27.84 -26.98
N LYS A 524 21.53 28.60 -27.00
CA LYS A 524 21.27 29.66 -26.02
C LYS A 524 20.48 29.19 -24.79
N ALA A 525 19.81 28.03 -24.84
CA ALA A 525 19.03 27.52 -23.71
C ALA A 525 19.81 26.57 -22.77
N SER A 526 21.05 26.19 -23.12
CA SER A 526 21.80 25.14 -22.39
C SER A 526 23.09 25.64 -21.74
N LYS A 527 23.20 26.93 -21.39
CA LYS A 527 24.41 27.49 -20.75
C LYS A 527 24.08 28.39 -19.56
N VAL A 528 23.55 27.82 -18.47
CA VAL A 528 23.88 28.25 -17.11
C VAL A 528 23.73 27.05 -16.17
N PHE A 529 24.70 26.15 -16.13
CA PHE A 529 25.03 25.40 -14.90
C PHE A 529 26.53 25.08 -14.93
N PRO A 530 27.30 25.42 -13.88
CA PRO A 530 28.67 24.99 -13.77
C PRO A 530 28.70 23.47 -13.55
N ALA A 531 29.55 22.79 -14.31
CA ALA A 531 29.86 21.39 -14.07
C ALA A 531 30.64 21.29 -12.75
N THR A 532 29.97 20.90 -11.67
CA THR A 532 30.67 20.36 -10.51
C THR A 532 31.20 18.98 -10.87
N PRO A 533 32.47 18.67 -10.54
CA PRO A 533 33.05 17.37 -10.84
C PRO A 533 32.26 16.28 -10.13
N VAL A 534 32.05 15.18 -10.86
CA VAL A 534 31.51 13.92 -10.33
C VAL A 534 32.39 13.50 -9.16
N GLN A 535 31.95 13.80 -7.94
CA GLN A 535 32.41 13.06 -6.77
C GLN A 535 32.01 11.61 -7.02
N GLN A 536 33.01 10.76 -7.24
CA GLN A 536 32.88 9.33 -7.01
C GLN A 536 31.98 9.14 -5.80
N THR A 537 30.86 8.45 -6.00
CA THR A 537 30.05 7.98 -4.90
C THR A 537 30.98 7.09 -4.09
N LYS A 538 31.58 7.63 -3.02
CA LYS A 538 32.05 6.83 -1.91
C LYS A 538 30.90 5.88 -1.64
N MET A 539 31.15 4.58 -1.71
CA MET A 539 30.30 3.59 -1.05
C MET A 539 29.99 4.19 0.31
N VAL A 540 28.75 4.63 0.48
CA VAL A 540 28.27 5.06 1.77
C VAL A 540 28.35 3.79 2.57
N HIS A 541 29.38 3.72 3.41
CA HIS A 541 29.44 2.81 4.53
C HIS A 541 28.03 2.76 5.11
N MET A 542 27.49 1.57 5.34
CA MET A 542 26.31 1.39 6.21
C MET A 542 26.60 2.14 7.51
N SER A 543 26.21 3.41 7.55
CA SER A 543 26.16 4.20 8.75
C SER A 543 24.93 3.65 9.42
N SER A 544 25.18 2.77 10.39
CA SER A 544 24.31 2.64 11.55
C SER A 544 23.79 4.03 11.87
N GLY A 545 22.47 4.24 11.73
CA GLY A 545 21.83 5.44 12.25
C GLY A 545 22.24 5.66 13.70
N PRO A 546 22.07 6.88 14.25
CA PRO A 546 22.63 7.24 15.55
C PRO A 546 22.33 6.13 16.56
N ARG A 547 23.40 5.49 17.07
CA ARG A 547 23.30 4.53 18.16
C ARG A 547 22.63 5.29 19.30
N MET A 548 21.43 4.87 19.71
CA MET A 548 20.88 5.30 20.98
C MET A 548 21.79 4.73 22.08
N ASP A 549 22.67 5.60 22.59
CA ASP A 549 23.55 5.29 23.69
C ASP A 549 22.72 5.36 24.97
N PHE A 550 22.12 4.24 25.37
CA PHE A 550 21.48 4.10 26.68
C PHE A 550 22.55 4.10 27.77
N LYS A 551 23.12 5.26 28.08
CA LYS A 551 23.97 5.46 29.25
C LYS A 551 23.13 5.75 30.47
N GLN A 552 22.66 4.70 31.13
CA GLN A 552 22.38 4.72 32.56
C GLN A 552 22.76 3.36 33.16
N PRO A 553 23.65 3.30 34.17
CA PRO A 553 24.00 2.05 34.82
C PRO A 553 22.86 1.67 35.77
N VAL A 554 21.99 0.76 35.34
CA VAL A 554 21.01 0.13 36.22
C VAL A 554 21.55 -1.25 36.61
N ALA A 555 21.44 -1.59 37.89
CA ALA A 555 21.82 -2.84 38.55
C ALA A 555 21.45 -4.10 37.73
N PRO A 556 22.02 -5.31 38.00
CA PRO A 556 21.80 -6.50 37.18
C PRO A 556 20.36 -7.02 37.31
N CYS A 557 19.43 -6.37 36.61
CA CYS A 557 18.08 -6.84 36.37
C CYS A 557 18.15 -7.92 35.28
N LEU A 558 17.34 -8.98 35.42
CA LEU A 558 17.18 -9.99 34.39
C LEU A 558 16.83 -9.31 33.05
N GLY A 559 17.68 -9.43 32.03
CA GLY A 559 17.43 -8.82 30.73
C GLY A 559 16.14 -9.36 30.09
N LEU A 560 15.50 -8.60 29.19
CA LEU A 560 14.32 -9.07 28.43
C LEU A 560 14.56 -10.40 27.71
N GLU A 561 15.82 -10.72 27.42
CA GLU A 561 16.31 -11.97 26.85
C GLU A 561 16.03 -13.20 27.72
N ALA A 562 15.94 -13.01 29.04
CA ALA A 562 15.60 -14.06 30.00
C ALA A 562 14.09 -14.12 30.30
N ILE A 563 13.33 -13.07 29.97
CA ILE A 563 11.89 -12.96 30.22
C ILE A 563 11.07 -13.47 29.02
N PHE A 564 11.54 -13.21 27.79
CA PHE A 564 10.86 -13.60 26.56
C PHE A 564 11.73 -14.52 25.71
N SER A 565 11.16 -15.65 25.28
CA SER A 565 11.77 -16.50 24.25
C SER A 565 11.92 -15.76 22.91
N CYS A 566 12.73 -16.29 21.98
CA CYS A 566 12.86 -15.72 20.63
C CYS A 566 11.50 -15.60 19.91
N ASN A 567 10.65 -16.62 20.06
CA ASN A 567 9.33 -16.66 19.44
C ASN A 567 8.37 -15.65 20.08
N GLU A 568 8.43 -15.46 21.40
CA GLU A 568 7.60 -14.48 22.10
C GLU A 568 8.02 -13.04 21.79
N ARG A 569 9.32 -12.78 21.63
CA ARG A 569 9.84 -11.47 21.20
C ARG A 569 9.32 -11.08 19.83
N GLU A 570 9.34 -12.01 18.87
CA GLU A 570 8.78 -11.76 17.55
C GLU A 570 7.26 -11.65 17.56
N ALA A 571 6.56 -12.49 18.33
CA ALA A 571 5.12 -12.38 18.51
C ALA A 571 4.75 -11.02 19.10
N PHE A 572 5.54 -10.49 20.05
CA PHE A 572 5.36 -9.16 20.61
C PHE A 572 5.51 -8.07 19.54
N LEU A 573 6.52 -8.16 18.69
CA LEU A 573 6.76 -7.19 17.60
C LEU A 573 5.67 -7.23 16.53
N ASN A 574 5.29 -8.43 16.08
CA ASN A 574 4.23 -8.59 15.08
C ASN A 574 2.88 -8.13 15.64
N THR A 575 2.59 -8.43 16.90
CA THR A 575 1.35 -7.97 17.53
C THR A 575 1.37 -6.45 17.73
N THR A 576 2.50 -5.87 18.16
CA THR A 576 2.66 -4.41 18.35
C THR A 576 2.49 -3.65 17.03
N THR A 577 3.18 -4.08 15.97
CA THR A 577 3.07 -3.46 14.64
C THR A 577 1.66 -3.58 14.07
N HIS A 578 0.98 -4.72 14.29
CA HIS A 578 -0.41 -4.91 13.89
C HIS A 578 -1.39 -4.02 14.69
N VAL A 579 -1.21 -3.87 16.00
CA VAL A 579 -2.02 -2.95 16.82
C VAL A 579 -1.84 -1.51 16.35
N LEU A 580 -0.61 -1.09 16.06
CA LEU A 580 -0.34 0.27 15.57
C LEU A 580 -0.97 0.51 14.21
N TYR A 581 -0.90 -0.46 13.29
CA TYR A 581 -1.55 -0.37 11.99
C TYR A 581 -3.07 -0.19 12.11
N ILE A 582 -3.73 -0.99 12.95
CA ILE A 582 -5.18 -0.90 13.18
C ILE A 582 -5.55 0.41 13.90
N THR A 583 -4.77 0.80 14.91
CA THR A 583 -4.99 2.03 15.68
C THR A 583 -4.86 3.26 14.79
N GLU A 584 -3.83 3.31 13.93
CA GLU A 584 -3.63 4.38 12.97
C GLU A 584 -4.81 4.47 12.00
N TYR A 585 -5.26 3.33 11.46
CA TYR A 585 -6.42 3.28 10.58
C TYR A 585 -7.67 3.84 11.28
N LEU A 586 -7.94 3.41 12.53
CA LEU A 586 -9.11 3.84 13.29
C LEU A 586 -9.05 5.34 13.62
N VAL A 587 -7.90 5.84 14.09
CA VAL A 587 -7.72 7.26 14.42
C VAL A 587 -7.89 8.15 13.18
N LEU A 588 -7.40 7.71 12.02
CA LEU A 588 -7.56 8.46 10.76
C LEU A 588 -9.02 8.48 10.30
N VAL A 589 -9.77 7.38 10.42
CA VAL A 589 -11.21 7.35 10.14
C VAL A 589 -11.92 8.36 11.03
N GLU A 590 -11.72 8.28 12.35
CA GLU A 590 -12.33 9.21 13.33
C GLU A 590 -11.94 10.68 13.08
N TYR A 591 -10.70 10.92 12.70
CA TYR A 591 -10.22 12.26 12.33
C TYR A 591 -11.00 12.79 11.12
N THR A 592 -11.10 12.03 10.04
CA THR A 592 -11.85 12.45 8.86
C THR A 592 -13.33 12.66 9.17
N GLU A 593 -13.93 11.79 9.98
CA GLU A 593 -15.32 11.87 10.39
C GLU A 593 -15.64 13.05 11.32
N ALA A 594 -14.67 13.53 12.09
CA ALA A 594 -14.81 14.70 12.95
C ALA A 594 -14.51 16.01 12.21
N VAL A 595 -13.48 16.03 11.36
CA VAL A 595 -13.06 17.24 10.63
C VAL A 595 -14.04 17.58 9.51
N LEU A 596 -14.56 16.58 8.80
CA LEU A 596 -15.45 16.84 7.67
C LEU A 596 -16.69 17.65 8.10
N PRO A 597 -17.46 17.26 9.14
CA PRO A 597 -18.56 18.09 9.61
C PRO A 597 -18.14 19.44 10.18
N MET A 598 -16.91 19.63 10.67
CA MET A 598 -16.44 20.95 11.12
C MET A 598 -16.14 21.87 9.94
N VAL A 599 -15.57 21.32 8.86
CA VAL A 599 -15.28 22.05 7.62
C VAL A 599 -16.57 22.48 6.92
N TYR A 600 -17.60 21.63 6.93
CA TYR A 600 -18.91 21.92 6.34
C TYR A 600 -19.88 22.57 7.35
N GLY A 601 -19.57 22.54 8.65
CA GLY A 601 -20.47 22.84 9.77
C GLY A 601 -20.66 24.30 10.10
N THR A 602 -20.10 25.23 9.32
CA THR A 602 -20.52 26.63 9.35
C THR A 602 -22.02 26.80 9.01
N ASP A 603 -22.70 25.74 8.55
CA ASP A 603 -24.17 25.65 8.43
C ASP A 603 -24.84 24.44 9.17
N TYR A 604 -24.12 23.56 9.89
CA TYR A 604 -24.66 22.23 10.29
C TYR A 604 -24.30 21.77 11.72
N VAL A 605 -25.04 22.24 12.73
CA VAL A 605 -24.87 21.91 14.16
C VAL A 605 -25.37 20.51 14.63
N PRO A 606 -26.34 19.80 14.00
CA PRO A 606 -26.88 18.57 14.60
C PRO A 606 -25.95 17.34 14.56
N LEU A 607 -25.13 17.17 13.51
CA LEU A 607 -24.33 15.94 13.30
C LEU A 607 -23.14 15.81 14.27
N ILE A 608 -22.61 16.97 14.71
CA ILE A 608 -21.45 17.08 15.59
C ILE A 608 -21.76 16.55 17.00
N LYS A 609 -23.01 16.70 17.46
CA LYS A 609 -23.41 16.35 18.83
C LYS A 609 -23.44 14.83 19.07
N THR A 610 -23.83 14.05 18.07
CA THR A 610 -23.94 12.58 18.17
C THR A 610 -22.57 11.89 18.05
N ARG A 611 -21.68 12.40 17.18
CA ARG A 611 -20.31 11.86 17.04
C ARG A 611 -19.39 12.25 18.20
N LEU A 612 -19.57 13.44 18.81
CA LEU A 612 -18.84 13.78 20.05
C LEU A 612 -19.22 12.86 21.22
N LEU A 613 -20.49 12.47 21.34
CA LEU A 613 -20.94 11.51 22.37
C LEU A 613 -20.28 10.13 22.19
N MET A 614 -20.07 9.68 20.95
CA MET A 614 -19.30 8.48 20.64
C MET A 614 -17.80 8.62 20.94
N LYS A 615 -17.23 9.80 20.71
CA LYS A 615 -15.84 10.12 21.04
C LYS A 615 -15.56 10.02 22.55
N HIS A 616 -16.53 10.43 23.38
CA HIS A 616 -16.45 10.25 24.83
C HIS A 616 -16.51 8.77 25.26
N ALA A 617 -17.27 7.93 24.56
CA ALA A 617 -17.29 6.49 24.79
C ALA A 617 -15.98 5.80 24.36
N CYS A 618 -15.32 6.29 23.30
CA CYS A 618 -14.06 5.74 22.79
C CYS A 618 -12.83 6.18 23.61
N SER A 619 -12.82 7.44 24.08
CA SER A 619 -11.78 7.94 25.00
C SER A 619 -11.77 7.20 26.35
N ALA A 620 -12.92 6.67 26.78
CA ALA A 620 -13.03 5.89 28.02
C ALA A 620 -12.42 4.47 27.91
N VAL A 621 -12.13 3.98 26.70
CA VAL A 621 -11.59 2.63 26.45
C VAL A 621 -10.05 2.63 26.35
N LEU A 622 -9.44 3.80 26.09
CA LEU A 622 -8.00 3.92 25.85
C LEU A 622 -7.19 4.46 27.04
N ASP A 623 -7.84 4.93 28.10
CA ASP A 623 -7.16 5.52 29.26
C ASP A 623 -7.20 4.57 30.48
N ASP A 624 -6.24 3.64 30.56
CA ASP A 624 -5.97 2.85 31.76
C ASP A 624 -5.22 3.73 32.80
N ARG A 625 -5.99 4.56 33.51
CA ARG A 625 -5.69 4.93 34.91
C ARG A 625 -6.91 4.59 35.79
N PHE A 626 -7.06 3.31 36.10
CA PHE A 626 -7.75 2.86 37.34
C PHE A 626 -6.85 3.24 38.53
N PRO A 627 -7.29 3.97 39.59
CA PRO A 627 -8.58 3.81 40.28
C PRO A 627 -9.21 5.15 40.76
N LEU A 628 -10.34 5.57 40.18
CA LEU A 628 -11.22 6.62 40.77
C LEU A 628 -12.69 6.47 40.33
N ALA A 629 -12.98 5.57 39.38
CA ALA A 629 -14.34 5.31 38.87
C ALA A 629 -15.25 4.56 39.88
N GLU A 630 -14.68 3.96 40.92
CA GLU A 630 -15.46 3.26 41.96
C GLU A 630 -16.14 4.22 42.95
N LEU A 631 -15.64 5.45 43.08
CA LEU A 631 -16.26 6.52 43.89
C LEU A 631 -17.37 7.27 43.15
N TYR A 632 -17.37 7.27 41.82
CA TYR A 632 -18.41 7.93 41.02
C TYR A 632 -19.62 7.01 40.76
N LEU A 633 -19.40 5.69 40.67
CA LEU A 633 -20.49 4.71 40.53
C LEU A 633 -21.21 4.40 41.86
N GLN A 634 -20.57 4.63 43.02
CA GLN A 634 -21.24 4.53 44.32
C GLN A 634 -22.11 5.75 44.68
N SER A 635 -21.96 6.91 44.02
CA SER A 635 -22.84 8.07 44.26
C SER A 635 -24.13 8.04 43.44
N ILE A 636 -24.17 7.26 42.35
CA ILE A 636 -25.34 7.13 41.46
C ILE A 636 -26.26 5.96 41.88
N ALA A 637 -25.80 5.05 42.76
CA ALA A 637 -26.56 3.88 43.19
C ALA A 637 -27.33 4.05 44.53
N ARG A 638 -27.57 5.27 45.02
CA ARG A 638 -28.46 5.51 46.18
C ARG A 638 -29.41 6.70 45.96
N LYS A 639 -30.57 6.44 45.37
CA LYS A 639 -31.93 6.71 45.94
C LYS A 639 -33.02 6.39 44.89
N PRO A 640 -34.20 5.92 45.31
CA PRO A 640 -35.16 5.24 44.44
C PRO A 640 -36.15 6.18 43.76
N VAL A 641 -36.75 5.63 42.71
CA VAL A 641 -37.92 6.10 41.96
C VAL A 641 -39.14 6.13 42.87
N GLU A 642 -39.70 7.32 43.12
CA GLU A 642 -41.14 7.63 43.31
C GLU A 642 -41.32 9.12 43.66
N GLU A 643 -42.43 9.73 43.23
CA GLU A 643 -42.87 11.13 43.44
C GLU A 643 -42.29 12.26 42.55
N ARG A 644 -42.94 12.53 41.40
CA ARG A 644 -43.69 13.79 41.16
C ARG A 644 -44.30 13.83 39.75
N ILE A 645 -45.51 13.30 39.68
CA ILE A 645 -46.59 13.92 38.90
C ILE A 645 -47.03 15.16 39.70
N THR A 646 -47.52 16.20 39.01
CA THR A 646 -48.07 17.49 39.50
C THR A 646 -47.11 18.61 39.94
N HIS A 647 -47.43 19.84 39.49
CA HIS A 647 -46.72 21.14 39.59
C HIS A 647 -45.59 21.30 38.56
N GLU A 648 -45.60 22.20 37.55
CA GLU A 648 -46.28 23.48 37.36
C GLU A 648 -46.63 23.69 35.88
N CYS A 649 -47.93 23.81 35.63
CA CYS A 649 -48.48 24.65 34.59
C CYS A 649 -48.48 26.09 35.13
N GLN A 650 -48.33 27.09 34.25
CA GLN A 650 -48.28 28.54 34.51
C GLN A 650 -46.92 29.11 34.94
N LEU A 651 -46.25 29.80 34.01
CA LEU A 651 -45.88 31.22 34.14
C LEU A 651 -45.09 31.69 32.90
N CYS A 652 -45.66 32.69 32.21
CA CYS A 652 -45.06 33.66 31.27
C CYS A 652 -44.61 33.11 29.88
N GLY A 653 -45.20 33.47 28.73
CA GLY A 653 -46.09 34.58 28.40
C GLY A 653 -45.32 35.91 28.27
N GLY A 654 -44.90 36.26 27.05
CA GLY A 654 -44.55 37.64 26.66
C GLY A 654 -43.17 37.84 26.02
N LEU A 655 -43.21 38.29 24.76
CA LEU A 655 -42.14 38.77 23.84
C LEU A 655 -41.35 37.72 23.06
#